data_AF-A0A2G2VIX2-F1
#
_entry.id   AF-A0A2G2VIX2-F1
#
_cell.length_a   1.000
_cell.length_b   1.000
_cell.length_c   1.000
_cell.angle_alpha   90.00
_cell.angle_beta   90.00
_cell.angle_gamma   90.00
#
_symmetry.space_group_name_H-M   'P 1'
#
loop_
_entity.id
_entity.type
_entity.pdbx_description
1 polymer ?
#
loop_
_entity_poly.entity_id
_entity_poly.type
_entity_poly.pdbx_seq_one_letter_code
_entity_poly.pdbx_strand_id
1 'polypeptide(L)'
;MTLKFSLVQKIGNAIKEVARNKGSTCWYTPHMAAASRAITERIPLVDILLEVRDARIPLSSTCELIKHLSPSSRRIIILNKSDLANHIQLKEWLRYFEQKKCLVFGVNSHNKDNIKELLNFLQARVRELPKIGHGDQTITLMLFGIPNVGKSALANSLHQIGRISAAEKGRLKHAIVSPHPGETKNISGLKIASHPSIYVLDTPGVFPAEILDAEVCSNLALTGALKDCLVGEVELAEYFLSIFNLSDEYKKWVKLSLSGAVDCSELERRQKRQYLTDHTQDFIVNKVRRVLYEAVSSFNGDLEDEIERVFAEPSSPSNTYWKIQFTRMLHLFETTSLPPKLDNTCDERKELLEVLNPDWKMLINQFGVLHDGKQPYPGAISALEKLATCGGKMVIISNSSRRASITMEKMRSLGFDPSLFVGAITSGELTHQYFQRRDDAWFASLGRSCIHMTWSDRGAISLESLGLQVVENVDEADFILAHGTEALGLSSGAALPMNLDELEKILHQCAAKKIPMVVANPDFATIEALALHVMPGTLAATYEKLGGEVKWMGKPDKIIYKSAMEMASVYASDCIAVGDSLHHDIKGANAAGIASAFITRGIHATELGLNKFGEVEDDNSVHALALKNDAYPTYVLPSFTW
;
A
#
# COMPACT_ATOMS: atom_id res chain seq x y z
N MET A 1 -2.33 5.51 11.05
CA MET A 1 -2.61 5.44 9.59
C MET A 1 -3.45 6.64 9.12
N THR A 2 -4.35 7.14 9.97
CA THR A 2 -5.21 8.32 9.77
C THR A 2 -4.45 9.62 9.46
N LEU A 3 -3.34 9.89 10.15
CA LEU A 3 -2.51 11.09 9.93
C LEU A 3 -1.92 11.14 8.51
N LYS A 4 -1.36 10.03 8.03
CA LYS A 4 -0.79 9.92 6.67
C LYS A 4 -1.86 10.15 5.61
N PHE A 5 -3.03 9.54 5.76
CA PHE A 5 -4.15 9.72 4.82
C PHE A 5 -4.65 11.17 4.81
N SER A 6 -4.76 11.80 5.99
CA SER A 6 -5.12 13.22 6.13
C SER A 6 -4.10 14.14 5.46
N LEU A 7 -2.80 13.89 5.63
CA LEU A 7 -1.73 14.67 5.01
C LEU A 7 -1.69 14.49 3.49
N VAL A 8 -1.87 13.27 2.97
CA VAL A 8 -2.00 13.01 1.53
C VAL A 8 -3.17 13.78 0.94
N GLN A 9 -4.33 13.75 1.60
CA GLN A 9 -5.49 14.51 1.15
C GLN A 9 -5.25 16.02 1.22
N LYS A 10 -4.64 16.53 2.30
CA LYS A 10 -4.32 17.95 2.48
C LYS A 10 -3.37 18.44 1.38
N ILE A 11 -2.25 17.75 1.15
CA ILE A 11 -1.27 18.07 0.11
C ILE A 11 -1.89 17.94 -1.28
N GLY A 12 -2.57 16.83 -1.56
CA GLY A 12 -3.20 16.59 -2.84
C GLY A 12 -4.27 17.63 -3.17
N ASN A 13 -5.08 18.03 -2.19
CA ASN A 13 -6.10 19.07 -2.36
C ASN A 13 -5.47 20.45 -2.54
N ALA A 14 -4.43 20.80 -1.78
CA ALA A 14 -3.70 22.07 -1.97
C ALA A 14 -3.14 22.17 -3.40
N ILE A 15 -2.54 21.09 -3.92
CA ILE A 15 -2.03 21.04 -5.28
C ILE A 15 -3.18 21.15 -6.31
N LYS A 16 -4.32 20.50 -6.06
CA LYS A 16 -5.52 20.61 -6.92
C LYS A 16 -6.12 22.01 -6.93
N GLU A 17 -6.12 22.72 -5.81
CA GLU A 17 -6.59 24.10 -5.72
C GLU A 17 -5.66 25.05 -6.49
N VAL A 18 -4.34 24.87 -6.35
CA VAL A 18 -3.35 25.60 -7.14
C VAL A 18 -3.51 25.31 -8.65
N ALA A 19 -3.87 24.08 -9.02
CA ALA A 19 -4.16 23.71 -10.41
C ALA A 19 -5.43 24.37 -10.96
N ARG A 20 -6.48 24.58 -10.14
CA ARG A 20 -7.73 25.24 -10.54
C ARG A 20 -7.60 26.75 -10.67
N ASN A 21 -6.71 27.36 -9.90
CA ASN A 21 -6.48 28.80 -9.94
C ASN A 21 -5.64 29.20 -11.16
N LYS A 22 -6.26 29.88 -12.13
CA LYS A 22 -5.62 30.40 -13.36
C LYS A 22 -4.65 31.59 -13.13
N GLY A 23 -4.10 31.72 -11.92
CA GLY A 23 -3.12 32.75 -11.57
C GLY A 23 -1.68 32.39 -11.98
N SER A 24 -0.73 33.25 -11.63
CA SER A 24 0.71 33.16 -11.92
C SER A 24 1.42 31.91 -11.36
N THR A 25 0.73 31.12 -10.53
CA THR A 25 1.21 29.90 -9.86
C THR A 25 0.61 28.62 -10.44
N CYS A 26 0.08 28.63 -11.66
CA CYS A 26 -0.33 27.41 -12.34
C CYS A 26 0.89 26.53 -12.69
N TRP A 27 0.85 25.28 -12.25
CA TRP A 27 1.89 24.28 -12.48
C TRP A 27 1.99 23.84 -13.96
N TYR A 28 0.90 23.95 -14.75
CA TYR A 28 0.89 23.72 -16.20
C TYR A 28 0.99 25.04 -16.96
N THR A 29 2.21 25.42 -17.34
CA THR A 29 2.49 26.72 -17.96
C THR A 29 2.24 26.73 -19.47
N PRO A 30 2.02 27.90 -20.10
CA PRO A 30 2.00 28.02 -21.57
C PRO A 30 3.27 27.46 -22.24
N HIS A 31 4.42 27.56 -21.55
CA HIS A 31 5.67 26.96 -21.98
C HIS A 31 5.59 25.42 -22.01
N MET A 32 4.98 24.80 -21.00
CA MET A 32 4.76 23.35 -20.98
C MET A 32 3.77 22.89 -22.06
N ALA A 33 2.74 23.67 -22.35
CA ALA A 33 1.83 23.41 -23.47
C ALA A 33 2.54 23.51 -24.84
N ALA A 34 3.47 24.46 -25.00
CA ALA A 34 4.32 24.54 -26.20
C ALA A 34 5.30 23.36 -26.29
N ALA A 35 5.94 22.99 -25.18
CA ALA A 35 6.84 21.84 -25.12
C ALA A 35 6.13 20.52 -25.42
N SER A 36 4.93 20.31 -24.87
CA SER A 36 4.08 19.15 -25.14
C SER A 36 3.80 18.99 -26.63
N ARG A 37 3.36 20.07 -27.31
CA ARG A 37 3.16 20.08 -28.77
C ARG A 37 4.46 19.77 -29.54
N ALA A 38 5.56 20.42 -29.17
CA ALA A 38 6.85 20.23 -29.81
C ALA A 38 7.40 18.79 -29.68
N ILE A 39 7.13 18.12 -28.56
CA ILE A 39 7.47 16.70 -28.35
C ILE A 39 6.59 15.83 -29.24
N THR A 40 5.27 16.01 -29.20
CA THR A 40 4.30 15.23 -29.99
C THR A 40 4.59 15.29 -31.50
N GLU A 41 4.92 16.47 -32.03
CA GLU A 41 5.29 16.64 -33.44
C GLU A 41 6.55 15.87 -33.86
N ARG A 42 7.47 15.60 -32.92
CA ARG A 42 8.75 14.92 -33.20
C ARG A 42 8.70 13.41 -32.94
N ILE A 43 7.70 12.90 -32.21
CA ILE A 43 7.55 11.46 -31.94
C ILE A 43 7.58 10.61 -33.23
N PRO A 44 6.91 10.98 -34.34
CA PRO A 44 6.97 10.19 -35.57
C PRO A 44 8.35 10.18 -36.26
N LEU A 45 9.23 11.13 -35.91
CA LEU A 45 10.52 11.34 -36.56
C LEU A 45 11.68 10.64 -35.85
N VAL A 46 11.43 9.98 -34.71
CA VAL A 46 12.46 9.33 -33.89
C VAL A 46 12.34 7.82 -33.92
N ASP A 47 13.48 7.14 -33.83
CA ASP A 47 13.54 5.68 -33.96
C ASP A 47 13.16 4.97 -32.66
N ILE A 48 13.59 5.50 -31.51
CA ILE A 48 13.33 4.94 -30.18
C ILE A 48 12.93 6.05 -29.20
N LEU A 49 11.90 5.76 -28.40
CA LEU A 49 11.42 6.62 -27.33
C LEU A 49 11.95 6.12 -25.99
N LEU A 50 12.67 6.99 -25.27
CA LEU A 50 13.22 6.71 -23.94
C LEU A 50 12.39 7.47 -22.90
N GLU A 51 11.51 6.75 -22.21
CA GLU A 51 10.73 7.33 -21.12
C GLU A 51 11.54 7.32 -19.83
N VAL A 52 11.95 8.49 -19.37
CA VAL A 52 12.70 8.60 -18.11
C VAL A 52 11.73 8.78 -16.96
N ARG A 53 11.81 7.87 -15.99
CA ARG A 53 11.04 7.89 -14.74
C ARG A 53 11.97 7.94 -13.54
N ASP A 54 11.44 8.38 -12.40
CA ASP A 54 12.17 8.35 -11.13
C ASP A 54 12.00 6.95 -10.51
N ALA A 55 13.11 6.24 -10.26
CA ALA A 55 13.11 4.88 -9.73
C ALA A 55 12.46 4.76 -8.35
N ARG A 56 12.34 5.86 -7.60
CA ARG A 56 11.66 5.90 -6.29
C ARG A 56 10.13 5.85 -6.42
N ILE A 57 9.59 6.32 -7.56
CA ILE A 57 8.15 6.37 -7.84
C ILE A 57 7.83 6.00 -9.29
N PRO A 58 8.09 4.74 -9.73
CA PRO A 58 8.01 4.38 -11.15
C PRO A 58 6.63 4.55 -11.80
N LEU A 59 5.54 4.50 -11.03
CA LEU A 59 4.18 4.77 -11.54
C LEU A 59 3.80 6.24 -11.44
N SER A 60 3.97 6.88 -10.28
CA SER A 60 3.58 8.29 -10.10
C SER A 60 4.38 9.23 -11.01
N SER A 61 5.59 8.84 -11.43
CA SER A 61 6.42 9.61 -12.37
C SER A 61 6.16 9.31 -13.86
N THR A 62 5.08 8.58 -14.19
CA THR A 62 4.69 8.30 -15.58
C THR A 62 4.33 9.57 -16.33
N CYS A 63 4.77 9.68 -17.59
CA CYS A 63 4.39 10.78 -18.46
C CYS A 63 3.24 10.35 -19.39
N GLU A 64 2.09 11.02 -19.29
CA GLU A 64 0.87 10.63 -20.00
C GLU A 64 0.81 11.06 -21.47
N LEU A 65 1.77 11.88 -21.93
CA LEU A 65 1.77 12.47 -23.27
C LEU A 65 1.64 11.43 -24.40
N ILE A 66 2.14 10.21 -24.17
CA ILE A 66 2.23 9.15 -25.20
C ILE A 66 1.15 8.08 -25.00
N LYS A 67 0.23 8.19 -24.02
CA LYS A 67 -0.83 7.18 -23.80
C LYS A 67 -1.68 6.90 -25.05
N HIS A 68 -1.87 7.89 -25.91
CA HIS A 68 -2.71 7.79 -27.11
C HIS A 68 -1.95 7.55 -28.43
N LEU A 69 -0.62 7.42 -28.39
CA LEU A 69 0.24 7.28 -29.58
C LEU A 69 0.90 5.88 -29.58
N SER A 70 0.27 4.88 -30.21
CA SER A 70 0.77 3.49 -30.41
C SER A 70 2.07 3.44 -31.26
N PRO A 71 2.91 2.37 -31.26
CA PRO A 71 2.85 1.05 -30.62
C PRO A 71 3.95 0.79 -29.55
N SER A 72 3.72 -0.16 -28.63
CA SER A 72 4.61 -0.49 -27.48
C SER A 72 6.04 -0.91 -27.85
N SER A 73 6.32 -1.27 -29.11
CA SER A 73 7.58 -1.87 -29.53
C SER A 73 8.78 -0.92 -29.63
N ARG A 74 8.57 0.41 -29.66
CA ARG A 74 9.65 1.42 -29.77
C ARG A 74 9.97 2.15 -28.47
N ARG A 75 9.26 1.83 -27.38
CA ARG A 75 9.37 2.52 -26.08
C ARG A 75 10.25 1.72 -25.13
N ILE A 76 11.22 2.39 -24.52
CA ILE A 76 12.05 1.86 -23.44
C ILE A 76 11.83 2.72 -22.21
N ILE A 77 11.50 2.09 -21.09
CA ILE A 77 11.34 2.73 -19.79
C ILE A 77 12.71 2.76 -19.10
N ILE A 78 13.18 3.95 -18.73
CA ILE A 78 14.43 4.15 -18.00
C ILE A 78 14.10 4.58 -16.57
N LEU A 79 14.35 3.69 -15.60
CA LEU A 79 14.20 3.99 -14.17
C LEU A 79 15.48 4.65 -13.66
N ASN A 80 15.54 5.97 -13.72
CA ASN A 80 16.69 6.76 -13.33
C ASN A 80 16.72 7.02 -11.81
N LYS A 81 17.89 7.38 -11.27
CA LYS A 81 18.13 7.56 -9.82
C LYS A 81 17.99 6.25 -9.03
N SER A 82 18.39 5.14 -9.64
CA SER A 82 18.35 3.80 -9.02
C SER A 82 19.16 3.70 -7.73
N ASP A 83 20.17 4.54 -7.53
CA ASP A 83 20.95 4.66 -6.31
C ASP A 83 20.16 5.22 -5.12
N LEU A 84 19.15 6.04 -5.41
CA LEU A 84 18.25 6.60 -4.40
C LEU A 84 17.09 5.65 -4.07
N ALA A 85 16.95 4.53 -4.78
CA ALA A 85 15.84 3.59 -4.64
C ALA A 85 16.27 2.33 -3.88
N ASN A 86 15.32 1.68 -3.21
CA ASN A 86 15.56 0.40 -2.54
C ASN A 86 15.88 -0.69 -3.59
N HIS A 87 17.02 -1.37 -3.42
CA HIS A 87 17.50 -2.37 -4.37
C HIS A 87 16.57 -3.60 -4.55
N ILE A 88 15.82 -3.99 -3.51
CA ILE A 88 14.87 -5.11 -3.57
C ILE A 88 13.67 -4.69 -4.42
N GLN A 89 13.07 -3.54 -4.10
CA GLN A 89 11.92 -3.03 -4.83
C GLN A 89 12.24 -2.63 -6.26
N LEU A 90 13.44 -2.09 -6.52
CA LEU A 90 13.88 -1.82 -7.88
C LEU A 90 13.86 -3.09 -8.73
N LYS A 91 14.30 -4.24 -8.18
CA LYS A 91 14.20 -5.54 -8.88
C LYS A 91 12.74 -5.95 -9.11
N GLU A 92 11.87 -5.72 -8.14
CA GLU A 92 10.44 -6.01 -8.31
C GLU A 92 9.80 -5.13 -9.39
N TRP A 93 10.14 -3.84 -9.45
CA TRP A 93 9.69 -2.92 -10.49
C TRP A 93 10.20 -3.31 -11.88
N LEU A 94 11.47 -3.69 -12.00
CA LEU A 94 12.02 -4.22 -13.24
C LEU A 94 11.23 -5.45 -13.69
N ARG A 95 11.01 -6.42 -12.79
CA ARG A 95 10.22 -7.63 -13.06
C ARG A 95 8.78 -7.28 -13.48
N TYR A 96 8.15 -6.32 -12.81
CA TYR A 96 6.79 -5.87 -13.13
C TYR A 96 6.68 -5.36 -14.57
N PHE A 97 7.59 -4.48 -14.98
CA PHE A 97 7.58 -3.94 -16.35
C PHE A 97 7.94 -5.02 -17.38
N GLU A 98 8.88 -5.92 -17.08
CA GLU A 98 9.20 -7.07 -17.93
C GLU A 98 7.98 -7.98 -18.14
N GLN A 99 7.23 -8.29 -17.08
CA GLN A 99 6.01 -9.09 -17.13
C GLN A 99 4.88 -8.38 -17.92
N LYS A 100 4.79 -7.05 -17.85
CA LYS A 100 3.92 -6.23 -18.72
C LYS A 100 4.47 -6.08 -20.16
N LYS A 101 5.48 -6.85 -20.55
CA LYS A 101 6.13 -6.84 -21.88
C LYS A 101 6.70 -5.47 -22.26
N CYS A 102 7.08 -4.66 -21.28
CA CYS A 102 7.74 -3.38 -21.48
C CYS A 102 9.27 -3.58 -21.41
N LEU A 103 10.01 -2.95 -22.33
CA LEU A 103 11.46 -2.86 -22.19
C LEU A 103 11.78 -1.85 -21.07
N VAL A 104 12.51 -2.29 -20.05
CA VAL A 104 12.86 -1.46 -18.89
C VAL A 104 14.35 -1.58 -18.56
N PHE A 105 14.95 -0.50 -18.07
CA PHE A 105 16.34 -0.48 -17.60
C PHE A 105 16.50 0.44 -16.40
N GLY A 106 17.11 -0.04 -15.31
CA GLY A 106 17.45 0.77 -14.13
C GLY A 106 18.82 1.42 -14.26
N VAL A 107 18.94 2.72 -13.99
CA VAL A 107 20.21 3.45 -14.17
C VAL A 107 20.42 4.51 -13.09
N ASN A 108 21.67 4.75 -12.72
CA ASN A 108 22.10 5.96 -12.04
C ASN A 108 22.84 6.88 -13.03
N SER A 109 22.23 8.03 -13.38
CA SER A 109 22.82 9.02 -14.28
C SER A 109 24.17 9.57 -13.84
N HIS A 110 24.52 9.50 -12.56
CA HIS A 110 25.79 9.99 -12.02
C HIS A 110 26.87 8.89 -11.96
N ASN A 111 26.51 7.62 -12.18
CA ASN A 111 27.45 6.51 -12.18
C ASN A 111 27.92 6.18 -13.61
N LYS A 112 29.21 6.33 -13.87
CA LYS A 112 29.79 6.13 -15.21
C LYS A 112 29.64 4.70 -15.73
N ASP A 113 29.79 3.69 -14.89
CA ASP A 113 29.75 2.30 -15.34
C ASP A 113 28.33 1.88 -15.68
N ASN A 114 27.36 2.32 -14.88
CA ASN A 114 25.93 2.14 -15.14
C ASN A 114 25.48 2.81 -16.45
N ILE A 115 26.05 3.97 -16.79
CA ILE A 115 25.79 4.64 -18.07
C ILE A 115 26.46 3.93 -19.24
N LYS A 116 27.64 3.31 -19.06
CA LYS A 116 28.23 2.44 -20.09
C LYS A 116 27.36 1.22 -20.36
N GLU A 117 26.84 0.57 -19.32
CA GLU A 117 25.91 -0.55 -19.44
C GLU A 117 24.65 -0.15 -20.21
N LEU A 118 24.04 0.99 -19.86
CA LEU A 118 22.91 1.54 -20.60
C LEU A 118 23.26 1.84 -22.06
N LEU A 119 24.42 2.47 -22.33
CA LEU A 119 24.85 2.77 -23.69
C LEU A 119 25.00 1.48 -24.52
N ASN A 120 25.59 0.42 -23.97
CA ASN A 120 25.72 -0.88 -24.62
C ASN A 120 24.35 -1.50 -24.91
N PHE A 121 23.43 -1.42 -23.95
CA PHE A 121 22.05 -1.88 -24.11
C PHE A 121 21.32 -1.12 -25.25
N LEU A 122 21.42 0.21 -25.27
CA LEU A 122 20.82 1.04 -26.32
C LEU A 122 21.43 0.73 -27.70
N GLN A 123 22.75 0.57 -27.78
CA GLN A 123 23.41 0.18 -29.03
C GLN A 123 22.98 -1.21 -29.52
N ALA A 124 22.72 -2.16 -28.61
CA ALA A 124 22.18 -3.46 -28.97
C ALA A 124 20.77 -3.35 -29.57
N ARG A 125 19.89 -2.57 -28.94
CA ARG A 125 18.52 -2.32 -29.45
C ARG A 125 18.52 -1.58 -30.78
N VAL A 126 19.43 -0.65 -30.96
CA VAL A 126 19.65 0.05 -32.22
C VAL A 126 20.05 -0.91 -33.35
N ARG A 127 20.85 -1.94 -33.07
CA ARG A 127 21.24 -2.96 -34.07
C ARG A 127 20.07 -3.88 -34.49
N GLU A 128 19.04 -4.01 -33.66
CA GLU A 128 17.83 -4.80 -33.94
C GLU A 128 16.84 -4.07 -34.86
N LEU A 129 17.02 -2.76 -35.08
CA LEU A 129 16.13 -1.98 -35.94
C LEU A 129 16.25 -2.43 -37.41
N PRO A 130 15.14 -2.50 -38.17
CA PRO A 130 15.16 -2.86 -39.59
C PRO A 130 16.03 -1.87 -40.36
N LYS A 131 17.04 -2.38 -41.09
CA LYS A 131 17.90 -1.55 -41.94
C LYS A 131 17.12 -1.11 -43.18
N ILE A 132 16.59 0.11 -43.16
CA ILE A 132 15.92 0.71 -44.32
C ILE A 132 16.99 1.48 -45.11
N GLY A 133 17.71 0.78 -46.00
CA GLY A 133 18.62 1.38 -46.99
C GLY A 133 20.13 1.25 -46.72
N HIS A 134 20.93 1.45 -47.78
CA HIS A 134 22.40 1.31 -47.83
C HIS A 134 23.15 2.64 -47.58
N GLY A 135 22.98 3.25 -46.40
CA GLY A 135 23.74 4.44 -46.00
C GLY A 135 23.98 4.52 -44.50
N ASP A 136 24.87 5.44 -44.07
CA ASP A 136 25.10 5.80 -42.66
C ASP A 136 23.83 6.40 -42.04
N GLN A 137 22.90 5.53 -41.65
CA GLN A 137 21.63 5.94 -41.05
C GLN A 137 21.91 6.56 -39.68
N THR A 138 21.55 7.83 -39.53
CA THR A 138 21.60 8.53 -38.24
C THR A 138 20.36 8.14 -37.45
N ILE A 139 20.58 7.58 -36.27
CA ILE A 139 19.54 7.04 -35.40
C ILE A 139 19.28 8.04 -34.30
N THR A 140 18.00 8.31 -34.05
CA THR A 140 17.56 9.34 -33.11
C THR A 140 16.76 8.71 -31.98
N LEU A 141 17.27 8.86 -30.76
CA LEU A 141 16.61 8.51 -29.51
C LEU A 141 16.02 9.79 -28.91
N MET A 142 14.79 9.76 -28.39
CA MET A 142 14.21 10.91 -27.69
C MET A 142 13.98 10.59 -26.22
N LEU A 143 14.57 11.39 -25.33
CA LEU A 143 14.27 11.36 -23.91
C LEU A 143 13.02 12.18 -23.63
N PHE A 144 12.02 11.60 -22.97
CA PHE A 144 10.83 12.32 -22.53
C PHE A 144 10.44 11.87 -21.11
N GLY A 145 9.62 12.68 -20.43
CA GLY A 145 9.25 12.43 -19.03
C GLY A 145 8.93 13.71 -18.28
N ILE A 146 8.39 13.58 -17.07
CA ILE A 146 8.05 14.71 -16.21
C ILE A 146 9.30 15.54 -15.80
N PRO A 147 9.16 16.77 -15.29
CA PRO A 147 10.28 17.54 -14.73
C PRO A 147 11.10 16.76 -13.67
N ASN A 148 12.39 17.09 -13.55
CA ASN A 148 13.30 16.63 -12.49
C ASN A 148 13.55 15.11 -12.33
N VAL A 149 13.05 14.25 -13.22
CA VAL A 149 13.44 12.81 -13.31
C VAL A 149 14.88 12.59 -13.77
N GLY A 150 15.55 13.63 -14.27
CA GLY A 150 16.97 13.58 -14.65
C GLY A 150 17.25 13.36 -16.15
N LYS A 151 16.33 13.74 -17.05
CA LYS A 151 16.52 13.65 -18.52
C LYS A 151 17.82 14.31 -19.00
N SER A 152 18.03 15.58 -18.66
CA SER A 152 19.22 16.33 -19.09
C SER A 152 20.51 15.80 -18.47
N ALA A 153 20.46 15.28 -17.23
CA ALA A 153 21.61 14.63 -16.59
C ALA A 153 21.98 13.31 -17.29
N LEU A 154 20.97 12.51 -17.66
CA LEU A 154 21.13 11.29 -18.43
C LEU A 154 21.69 11.58 -19.84
N ALA A 155 21.13 12.57 -20.54
CA ALA A 155 21.57 13.00 -21.86
C ALA A 155 23.04 13.44 -21.86
N ASN A 156 23.43 14.26 -20.86
CA ASN A 156 24.80 14.71 -20.68
C ASN A 156 25.77 13.56 -20.41
N SER A 157 25.37 12.61 -19.57
CA SER A 157 26.22 11.48 -19.18
C SER A 157 26.41 10.50 -20.34
N LEU A 158 25.33 10.20 -21.08
CA LEU A 158 25.40 9.43 -22.32
C LEU A 158 26.28 10.14 -23.37
N HIS A 159 26.14 11.46 -23.53
CA HIS A 159 26.99 12.25 -24.43
C HIS A 159 28.46 12.18 -24.05
N GLN A 160 28.78 12.35 -22.77
CA GLN A 160 30.14 12.33 -22.27
C GLN A 160 30.79 10.96 -22.48
N ILE A 161 30.12 9.88 -22.07
CA ILE A 161 30.66 8.51 -22.18
C ILE A 161 30.72 8.07 -23.64
N GLY A 162 29.66 8.34 -24.41
CA GLY A 162 29.58 8.05 -25.83
C GLY A 162 30.71 8.68 -26.64
N ARG A 163 31.05 9.94 -26.36
CA ARG A 163 32.19 10.63 -26.99
C ARG A 163 33.54 10.04 -26.61
N ILE A 164 33.73 9.66 -25.34
CA ILE A 164 34.97 9.02 -24.87
C ILE A 164 35.16 7.69 -25.63
N SER A 165 34.12 6.88 -25.73
CA SER A 165 34.14 5.62 -26.48
C SER A 165 34.37 5.82 -27.99
N ALA A 166 34.01 6.98 -28.53
CA ALA A 166 34.17 7.33 -29.95
C ALA A 166 35.43 8.17 -30.27
N ALA A 167 36.28 8.48 -29.29
CA ALA A 167 37.50 9.30 -29.42
C ALA A 167 37.31 10.69 -30.10
N GLU A 168 36.11 11.28 -30.03
CA GLU A 168 35.79 12.54 -30.72
C GLU A 168 36.38 13.78 -30.01
N LYS A 169 37.24 14.55 -30.68
CA LYS A 169 37.81 15.83 -30.19
C LYS A 169 36.83 17.00 -30.34
N GLY A 170 36.79 17.94 -29.39
CA GLY A 170 35.96 19.16 -29.46
C GLY A 170 35.33 19.60 -28.13
N ARG A 171 34.69 20.79 -28.11
CA ARG A 171 34.02 21.36 -26.92
C ARG A 171 32.75 20.56 -26.60
N LEU A 172 32.61 20.10 -25.36
CA LEU A 172 31.42 19.38 -24.90
C LEU A 172 30.20 20.30 -24.94
N LYS A 173 29.14 19.85 -25.63
CA LYS A 173 27.81 20.45 -25.48
C LYS A 173 27.16 19.85 -24.25
N HIS A 174 26.67 20.70 -23.36
CA HIS A 174 26.00 20.27 -22.13
C HIS A 174 24.59 20.87 -22.09
N ALA A 175 23.60 20.02 -21.85
CA ALA A 175 22.27 20.42 -21.45
C ALA A 175 22.31 20.99 -20.03
N ILE A 176 21.46 21.99 -19.75
CA ILE A 176 21.36 22.60 -18.42
C ILE A 176 20.72 21.59 -17.47
N VAL A 177 21.33 21.38 -16.31
CA VAL A 177 20.80 20.52 -15.23
C VAL A 177 20.55 21.39 -14.01
N SER A 178 19.33 21.37 -13.50
CA SER A 178 18.92 22.16 -12.35
C SER A 178 17.84 21.42 -11.56
N PRO A 179 17.78 21.60 -10.24
CA PRO A 179 16.70 21.07 -9.41
C PRO A 179 15.38 21.83 -9.61
N HIS A 180 15.37 22.98 -10.30
CA HIS A 180 14.15 23.75 -10.53
C HIS A 180 13.40 23.27 -11.79
N PRO A 181 12.08 22.99 -11.69
CA PRO A 181 11.27 22.64 -12.86
C PRO A 181 11.24 23.77 -13.91
N GLY A 182 11.34 23.40 -15.19
CA GLY A 182 11.17 24.30 -16.34
C GLY A 182 12.45 24.90 -16.94
N GLU A 183 13.63 24.46 -16.48
CA GLU A 183 14.93 25.01 -16.91
C GLU A 183 15.33 24.59 -18.34
N THR A 184 14.98 23.37 -18.75
CA THR A 184 15.14 22.92 -20.14
C THR A 184 14.02 23.50 -20.99
N LYS A 185 14.31 24.51 -21.81
CA LYS A 185 13.32 25.23 -22.63
C LYS A 185 13.20 24.74 -24.06
N ASN A 186 14.28 24.23 -24.64
CA ASN A 186 14.37 23.81 -26.03
C ASN A 186 14.76 22.33 -26.14
N ILE A 187 14.34 21.68 -27.23
CA ILE A 187 14.78 20.33 -27.57
C ILE A 187 16.18 20.42 -28.18
N SER A 188 17.13 19.66 -27.64
CA SER A 188 18.53 19.70 -28.07
C SER A 188 19.08 18.31 -28.37
N GLY A 189 19.83 18.17 -29.46
CA GLY A 189 20.42 16.90 -29.87
C GLY A 189 21.88 16.75 -29.45
N LEU A 190 22.20 15.63 -28.80
CA LEU A 190 23.53 15.25 -28.35
C LEU A 190 23.95 13.92 -28.98
N LYS A 191 25.11 13.88 -29.61
CA LYS A 191 25.63 12.65 -30.24
C LYS A 191 26.20 11.71 -29.19
N ILE A 192 25.80 10.44 -29.18
CA ILE A 192 26.24 9.45 -28.17
C ILE A 192 26.99 8.25 -28.77
N ALA A 193 26.96 8.08 -30.09
CA ALA A 193 27.76 7.07 -30.79
C ALA A 193 28.01 7.51 -32.25
N SER A 194 29.08 7.00 -32.85
CA SER A 194 29.46 7.36 -34.23
C SER A 194 29.29 6.20 -35.22
N HIS A 195 29.30 4.94 -34.75
CA HIS A 195 29.16 3.76 -35.60
C HIS A 195 28.23 2.72 -34.93
N PRO A 196 26.90 2.72 -35.20
CA PRO A 196 26.18 3.69 -36.03
C PRO A 196 26.10 5.08 -35.37
N SER A 197 25.80 6.11 -36.17
CA SER A 197 25.63 7.49 -35.67
C SER A 197 24.35 7.58 -34.86
N ILE A 198 24.45 7.77 -33.54
CA ILE A 198 23.30 7.83 -32.63
C ILE A 198 23.23 9.20 -31.95
N TYR A 199 22.08 9.84 -32.01
CA TYR A 199 21.77 11.09 -31.32
C TYR A 199 20.68 10.88 -30.27
N VAL A 200 20.84 11.54 -29.13
CA VAL A 200 19.83 11.65 -28.08
C VAL A 200 19.26 13.07 -28.10
N LEU A 201 17.95 13.19 -28.20
CA LEU A 201 17.23 14.43 -28.06
C LEU A 201 16.81 14.60 -26.59
N ASP A 202 17.37 15.60 -25.92
CA ASP A 202 16.90 16.03 -24.60
C ASP A 202 15.70 16.97 -24.76
N THR A 203 14.61 16.68 -24.06
CA THR A 203 13.37 17.46 -24.14
C THR A 203 13.05 18.15 -22.81
N PRO A 204 12.31 19.26 -22.84
CA PRO A 204 11.70 19.82 -21.64
C PRO A 204 10.88 18.78 -20.86
N GLY A 205 10.82 18.93 -19.54
CA GLY A 205 9.91 18.14 -18.71
C GLY A 205 8.48 18.61 -18.87
N VAL A 206 7.55 17.68 -19.07
CA VAL A 206 6.13 17.98 -19.26
C VAL A 206 5.29 17.15 -18.31
N PHE A 207 4.35 17.81 -17.66
CA PHE A 207 3.30 17.19 -16.87
C PHE A 207 2.00 17.11 -17.69
N PRO A 208 1.02 16.27 -17.31
CA PRO A 208 -0.33 16.32 -17.88
C PRO A 208 -1.02 17.66 -17.57
N ALA A 209 -2.11 18.00 -18.27
CA ALA A 209 -2.87 19.22 -17.99
C ALA A 209 -3.75 19.09 -16.73
N GLU A 210 -4.11 17.86 -16.37
CA GLU A 210 -4.91 17.52 -15.19
C GLU A 210 -4.16 16.44 -14.41
N ILE A 211 -3.96 16.63 -13.10
CA ILE A 211 -3.60 15.55 -12.19
C ILE A 211 -4.79 15.32 -11.28
N LEU A 212 -5.32 14.10 -11.31
CA LEU A 212 -6.56 13.74 -10.64
C LEU A 212 -6.31 13.12 -9.25
N ASP A 213 -5.12 12.57 -9.01
CA ASP A 213 -4.85 11.77 -7.82
C ASP A 213 -4.00 12.51 -6.76
N ALA A 214 -4.48 12.48 -5.51
CA ALA A 214 -3.86 13.15 -4.37
C ALA A 214 -2.53 12.48 -3.97
N GLU A 215 -2.46 11.16 -4.10
CA GLU A 215 -1.26 10.39 -3.78
C GLU A 215 -0.16 10.65 -4.81
N VAL A 216 -0.45 10.57 -6.11
CA VAL A 216 0.48 10.96 -7.17
C VAL A 216 1.01 12.37 -6.96
N CYS A 217 0.15 13.35 -6.66
CA CYS A 217 0.55 14.73 -6.37
C CYS A 217 1.54 14.82 -5.20
N SER A 218 1.23 14.14 -4.09
CA SER A 218 2.07 14.14 -2.89
C SER A 218 3.43 13.48 -3.15
N ASN A 219 3.45 12.42 -3.97
CA ASN A 219 4.65 11.70 -4.35
C ASN A 219 5.57 12.53 -5.27
N LEU A 220 4.97 13.26 -6.21
CA LEU A 220 5.67 14.21 -7.09
C LEU A 220 6.25 15.39 -6.31
N ALA A 221 5.54 15.88 -5.29
CA ALA A 221 6.04 16.91 -4.39
C ALA A 221 7.25 16.39 -3.59
N LEU A 222 7.12 15.25 -2.92
CA LEU A 222 8.21 14.69 -2.10
C LEU A 222 9.48 14.40 -2.90
N THR A 223 9.34 13.96 -4.14
CA THR A 223 10.50 13.65 -4.99
C THR A 223 11.15 14.87 -5.64
N GLY A 224 10.60 16.06 -5.41
CA GLY A 224 11.05 17.34 -5.96
C GLY A 224 10.68 17.53 -7.43
N ALA A 225 9.70 16.80 -7.96
CA ALA A 225 9.19 17.02 -9.31
C ALA A 225 8.28 18.25 -9.39
N LEU A 226 7.51 18.51 -8.31
CA LEU A 226 6.79 19.76 -8.09
C LEU A 226 7.64 20.69 -7.21
N LYS A 227 7.42 22.01 -7.33
CA LYS A 227 8.09 22.98 -6.46
C LYS A 227 7.46 22.95 -5.07
N ASP A 228 8.31 22.88 -4.04
CA ASP A 228 7.90 22.83 -2.63
C ASP A 228 6.98 23.99 -2.23
N CYS A 229 7.22 25.18 -2.79
CA CYS A 229 6.43 26.38 -2.55
C CYS A 229 4.97 26.30 -3.03
N LEU A 230 4.64 25.34 -3.91
CA LEU A 230 3.26 25.09 -4.35
C LEU A 230 2.47 24.25 -3.35
N VAL A 231 3.15 23.57 -2.43
CA VAL A 231 2.57 22.58 -1.52
C VAL A 231 2.56 23.07 -0.08
N GLY A 232 3.61 23.79 0.31
CA GLY A 232 3.88 24.14 1.70
C GLY A 232 5.03 23.29 2.24
N GLU A 233 6.11 23.95 2.66
CA GLU A 233 7.34 23.28 3.11
C GLU A 233 7.12 22.49 4.41
N VAL A 234 6.27 23.01 5.30
CA VAL A 234 5.92 22.38 6.58
C VAL A 234 5.07 21.14 6.33
N GLU A 235 4.03 21.25 5.52
CA GLU A 235 3.13 20.14 5.16
C GLU A 235 3.90 19.01 4.49
N LEU A 236 4.84 19.34 3.59
CA LEU A 236 5.69 18.36 2.92
C LEU A 236 6.63 17.65 3.89
N ALA A 237 7.19 18.38 4.87
CA ALA A 237 8.02 17.83 5.93
C ALA A 237 7.20 16.92 6.87
N GLU A 238 6.01 17.34 7.28
CA GLU A 238 5.07 16.53 8.07
C GLU A 238 4.69 15.25 7.34
N TYR A 239 4.38 15.34 6.05
CA TYR A 239 4.06 14.16 5.24
C TYR A 239 5.25 13.20 5.13
N PHE A 240 6.45 13.72 4.88
CA PHE A 240 7.67 12.92 4.90
C PHE A 240 7.87 12.23 6.26
N LEU A 241 7.75 12.96 7.37
CA LEU A 241 7.90 12.42 8.72
C LEU A 241 6.82 11.37 9.04
N SER A 242 5.60 11.56 8.54
CA SER A 242 4.52 10.57 8.70
C SER A 242 4.83 9.25 7.99
N ILE A 243 5.43 9.30 6.80
CA ILE A 243 5.91 8.10 6.10
C ILE A 243 7.08 7.48 6.86
N PHE A 244 8.01 8.32 7.30
CA PHE A 244 9.23 7.93 7.98
C PHE A 244 8.99 7.22 9.31
N ASN A 245 8.02 7.68 10.10
CA ASN A 245 7.67 7.07 11.38
C ASN A 245 6.99 5.69 11.21
N LEU A 246 6.27 5.48 10.10
CA LEU A 246 5.52 4.24 9.87
C LEU A 246 6.37 3.04 9.42
N SER A 247 7.61 3.28 9.02
CA SER A 247 8.44 2.31 8.33
C SER A 247 9.60 1.74 9.15
N ASP A 248 9.80 2.24 10.38
CA ASP A 248 10.82 1.76 11.31
C ASP A 248 12.28 1.78 10.80
N GLU A 249 12.58 2.32 9.60
CA GLU A 249 13.97 2.33 9.07
C GLU A 249 14.91 3.16 9.95
N TYR A 250 14.39 4.15 10.68
CA TYR A 250 15.18 4.93 11.64
C TYR A 250 15.87 4.02 12.67
N LYS A 251 15.27 2.87 13.03
CA LYS A 251 15.87 1.90 13.96
C LYS A 251 17.21 1.36 13.45
N LYS A 252 17.43 1.32 12.14
CA LYS A 252 18.72 0.91 11.54
C LYS A 252 19.83 1.93 11.76
N TRP A 253 19.48 3.16 12.17
CA TRP A 253 20.41 4.27 12.39
C TRP A 253 20.94 4.35 13.83
N VAL A 254 20.56 3.41 14.71
CA VAL A 254 21.19 3.16 16.03
C VAL A 254 22.72 3.33 15.99
N LYS A 255 23.35 2.77 14.95
CA LYS A 255 24.81 2.74 14.82
C LYS A 255 25.42 4.13 14.60
N LEU A 256 24.66 5.10 14.09
CA LEU A 256 25.08 6.49 13.90
C LEU A 256 25.08 7.29 15.21
N SER A 257 24.32 6.85 16.22
CA SER A 257 24.31 7.42 17.58
C SER A 257 25.44 6.83 18.45
N LEU A 258 25.77 5.54 18.25
CA LEU A 258 26.83 4.84 19.00
C LEU A 258 28.25 5.22 18.57
N SER A 259 28.45 5.71 17.35
CA SER A 259 29.71 6.31 16.92
C SER A 259 29.85 7.66 17.61
N GLY A 260 30.49 7.65 18.79
CA GLY A 260 30.69 8.83 19.63
C GLY A 260 31.17 10.05 18.86
N ALA A 261 30.80 11.22 19.36
CA ALA A 261 31.11 12.55 18.85
C ALA A 261 32.54 12.65 18.28
N VAL A 262 32.69 12.40 16.98
CA VAL A 262 33.85 12.85 16.23
C VAL A 262 33.67 14.35 16.09
N ASP A 263 34.57 15.07 16.74
CA ASP A 263 34.65 16.52 16.90
C ASP A 263 34.32 17.27 15.60
N CYS A 264 33.07 17.71 15.44
CA CYS A 264 32.60 18.47 14.27
C CYS A 264 33.10 19.92 14.26
N SER A 265 33.79 20.37 15.31
CA SER A 265 34.10 21.79 15.50
C SER A 265 35.24 22.31 14.61
N GLU A 266 36.22 21.46 14.26
CA GLU A 266 37.41 21.86 13.50
C GLU A 266 37.23 21.81 11.97
N LEU A 267 36.43 20.87 11.45
CA LEU A 267 36.13 20.74 10.02
C LEU A 267 35.14 21.82 9.51
N GLU A 268 34.23 22.30 10.37
CA GLU A 268 33.18 23.26 10.02
C GLU A 268 33.72 24.65 9.62
N ARG A 269 34.93 25.03 10.06
CA ARG A 269 35.51 26.34 9.75
C ARG A 269 36.21 26.42 8.39
N ARG A 270 36.78 25.32 7.88
CA ARG A 270 37.54 25.32 6.61
C ARG A 270 36.68 25.13 5.36
N GLN A 271 35.53 24.46 5.48
CA GLN A 271 34.73 24.07 4.31
C GLN A 271 33.55 25.02 3.99
N LYS A 272 33.24 25.99 4.87
CA LYS A 272 32.10 26.93 4.75
C LYS A 272 32.00 27.71 3.43
N ARG A 273 33.08 27.82 2.65
CA ARG A 273 33.10 28.54 1.37
C ARG A 273 32.65 27.72 0.16
N GLN A 274 32.42 26.41 0.30
CA GLN A 274 32.15 25.50 -0.83
C GLN A 274 30.67 25.07 -0.95
N TYR A 275 29.80 25.47 0.00
CA TYR A 275 28.49 24.83 0.26
C TYR A 275 27.24 25.57 -0.27
N LEU A 276 27.20 26.00 -1.53
CA LEU A 276 26.00 26.71 -2.02
C LEU A 276 25.12 25.90 -2.98
N THR A 277 25.59 24.79 -3.54
CA THR A 277 24.80 24.06 -4.56
C THR A 277 24.85 22.54 -4.52
N ASP A 278 25.78 21.92 -3.78
CA ASP A 278 25.87 20.46 -3.69
C ASP A 278 25.42 19.95 -2.31
N HIS A 279 24.15 19.58 -2.27
CA HIS A 279 23.42 19.05 -1.13
C HIS A 279 23.44 17.52 -1.07
N THR A 280 24.21 16.90 -1.96
CA THR A 280 24.42 15.45 -2.03
C THR A 280 25.68 15.03 -1.27
N GLN A 281 25.93 15.53 -0.05
CA GLN A 281 27.10 15.12 0.73
C GLN A 281 26.72 14.17 1.87
N ASP A 282 27.43 13.05 2.00
CA ASP A 282 27.06 11.95 2.93
C ASP A 282 27.05 12.40 4.39
N PHE A 283 27.94 13.32 4.77
CA PHE A 283 28.03 13.82 6.14
C PHE A 283 26.77 14.57 6.57
N ILE A 284 26.20 15.33 5.62
CA ILE A 284 24.99 16.12 5.81
C ILE A 284 23.81 15.19 6.10
N VAL A 285 23.65 14.18 5.24
CA VAL A 285 22.62 13.14 5.37
C VAL A 285 22.76 12.38 6.68
N ASN A 286 23.98 11.98 7.04
CA ASN A 286 24.24 11.24 8.27
C ASN A 286 23.94 12.09 9.52
N LYS A 287 24.21 13.41 9.47
CA LYS A 287 23.85 14.33 10.56
C LYS A 287 22.34 14.39 10.76
N VAL A 288 21.56 14.53 9.68
CA VAL A 288 20.09 14.55 9.78
C VAL A 288 19.54 13.20 10.23
N ARG A 289 20.06 12.09 9.71
CA ARG A 289 19.70 10.74 10.17
C ARG A 289 19.93 10.57 11.66
N ARG A 290 21.06 11.03 12.17
CA ARG A 290 21.37 10.98 13.61
C ARG A 290 20.38 11.80 14.42
N VAL A 291 20.14 13.06 14.04
CA VAL A 291 19.20 13.96 14.75
C VAL A 291 17.79 13.36 14.79
N LEU A 292 17.29 12.82 13.68
CA LEU A 292 15.97 12.19 13.64
C LEU A 292 15.91 10.90 14.47
N TYR A 293 16.96 10.07 14.43
CA TYR A 293 17.04 8.88 15.25
C TYR A 293 17.03 9.24 16.75
N GLU A 294 17.82 10.23 17.16
CA GLU A 294 17.89 10.71 18.54
C GLU A 294 16.54 11.31 18.98
N ALA A 295 15.93 12.17 18.15
CA ALA A 295 14.63 12.77 18.44
C ALA A 295 13.55 11.70 18.64
N VAL A 296 13.40 10.75 17.71
CA VAL A 296 12.41 9.67 17.80
C VAL A 296 12.72 8.70 18.95
N SER A 297 13.99 8.40 19.22
CA SER A 297 14.38 7.46 20.29
C SER A 297 14.32 8.05 21.70
N SER A 298 14.40 9.38 21.83
CA SER A 298 14.25 10.10 23.10
C SER A 298 12.80 10.42 23.45
N PHE A 299 11.87 10.11 22.55
CA PHE A 299 10.46 10.43 22.68
C PHE A 299 9.72 9.40 23.56
N ASN A 300 9.11 9.88 24.64
CA ASN A 300 8.42 9.07 25.67
C ASN A 300 6.91 9.44 25.82
N GLY A 301 6.27 10.03 24.80
CA GLY A 301 4.89 10.56 24.86
C GLY A 301 4.01 10.26 23.63
N ASP A 302 2.81 10.87 23.58
CA ASP A 302 1.85 10.76 22.47
C ASP A 302 2.18 11.75 21.34
N LEU A 303 2.21 11.27 20.09
CA LEU A 303 2.78 11.97 18.92
C LEU A 303 1.95 13.18 18.44
N GLU A 304 0.70 13.32 18.90
CA GLU A 304 -0.19 14.40 18.44
C GLU A 304 0.15 15.77 19.04
N ASP A 305 0.73 15.83 20.25
CA ASP A 305 0.95 17.09 20.98
C ASP A 305 2.24 17.85 20.61
N GLU A 306 3.16 17.26 19.82
CA GLU A 306 4.51 17.84 19.63
C GLU A 306 4.87 18.24 18.19
N ILE A 307 4.02 17.95 17.21
CA ILE A 307 4.15 18.53 15.86
C ILE A 307 4.11 20.07 15.97
N GLU A 308 3.33 20.64 16.89
CA GLU A 308 3.34 22.09 17.16
C GLU A 308 4.66 22.60 17.80
N ARG A 309 5.38 21.81 18.61
CA ARG A 309 6.60 22.29 19.31
C ARG A 309 7.85 22.27 18.44
N VAL A 310 8.00 21.30 17.54
CA VAL A 310 9.15 21.25 16.61
C VAL A 310 9.13 22.44 15.63
N PHE A 311 7.95 23.01 15.36
CA PHE A 311 7.78 24.15 14.46
C PHE A 311 7.57 25.50 15.15
N ALA A 312 7.53 25.55 16.49
CA ALA A 312 7.33 26.77 17.28
C ALA A 312 8.65 27.40 17.78
N GLU A 313 9.62 27.67 16.90
CA GLU A 313 10.64 28.71 17.16
C GLU A 313 10.76 29.66 15.95
N PRO A 314 10.07 30.81 15.98
CA PRO A 314 10.19 31.83 14.96
C PRO A 314 11.34 32.78 15.29
N SER A 315 12.61 32.39 15.05
CA SER A 315 13.74 33.33 14.82
C SER A 315 15.12 32.64 14.77
N SER A 316 15.50 32.07 13.62
CA SER A 316 16.92 31.88 13.31
C SER A 316 17.16 31.71 11.80
N PRO A 317 18.28 32.21 11.23
CA PRO A 317 18.56 32.21 9.78
C PRO A 317 18.83 30.82 9.17
N SER A 318 18.45 29.73 9.81
CA SER A 318 18.67 28.36 9.37
C SER A 318 17.60 27.83 8.40
N ASN A 319 16.65 28.66 7.97
CA ASN A 319 15.53 28.25 7.13
C ASN A 319 15.97 27.70 5.75
N THR A 320 17.15 28.09 5.25
CA THR A 320 17.73 27.50 4.02
C THR A 320 18.49 26.19 4.28
N TYR A 321 18.96 25.98 5.52
CA TYR A 321 19.79 24.82 5.88
C TYR A 321 18.96 23.54 5.97
N TRP A 322 17.68 23.64 6.32
CA TRP A 322 16.72 22.52 6.35
C TRP A 322 16.09 22.24 4.98
N LYS A 323 15.92 23.27 4.14
CA LYS A 323 15.27 23.23 2.80
C LYS A 323 15.93 22.30 1.77
N ILE A 324 17.20 21.94 1.95
CA ILE A 324 17.98 21.20 0.93
C ILE A 324 18.43 19.81 1.43
N GLN A 325 18.12 19.48 2.70
CA GLN A 325 18.54 18.26 3.39
C GLN A 325 17.69 17.04 3.04
N PHE A 326 16.44 17.28 2.66
CA PHE A 326 15.45 16.25 2.40
C PHE A 326 15.70 15.46 1.11
N THR A 327 16.38 16.05 0.12
CA THR A 327 16.51 15.44 -1.22
C THR A 327 17.33 14.15 -1.22
N ARG A 328 18.27 13.98 -0.28
CA ARG A 328 19.00 12.72 -0.07
C ARG A 328 18.44 11.85 1.06
N MET A 329 17.68 12.38 2.00
CA MET A 329 16.96 11.55 2.98
C MET A 329 15.91 10.64 2.32
N LEU A 330 15.44 11.03 1.13
CA LEU A 330 14.67 10.19 0.22
C LEU A 330 15.42 8.94 -0.29
N HIS A 331 16.70 8.73 0.04
CA HIS A 331 17.38 7.44 -0.18
C HIS A 331 16.69 6.27 0.51
N LEU A 332 15.85 6.53 1.51
CA LEU A 332 15.25 5.48 2.33
C LEU A 332 13.75 5.31 2.13
N PHE A 333 13.07 6.18 1.39
CA PHE A 333 11.61 6.12 1.35
C PHE A 333 10.98 6.38 -0.01
N GLU A 334 10.57 5.27 -0.61
CA GLU A 334 9.17 4.89 -0.80
C GLU A 334 8.15 6.01 -0.58
N THR A 335 7.63 6.47 -1.70
CA THR A 335 6.26 6.91 -1.75
C THR A 335 5.44 5.80 -2.40
N THR A 336 4.82 5.01 -1.51
CA THR A 336 3.58 4.26 -1.73
C THR A 336 3.36 3.70 -3.13
N SER A 337 4.01 2.58 -3.41
CA SER A 337 3.45 1.45 -4.15
C SER A 337 4.58 0.43 -4.30
N LEU A 338 4.42 -0.78 -3.77
CA LEU A 338 5.02 -1.93 -4.45
C LEU A 338 4.55 -1.88 -5.91
N PRO A 339 5.29 -2.42 -6.90
CA PRO A 339 4.68 -2.64 -8.21
C PRO A 339 3.29 -3.21 -7.98
N PRO A 340 2.23 -2.65 -8.59
CA PRO A 340 0.93 -3.27 -8.49
C PRO A 340 1.19 -4.72 -8.88
N LYS A 341 0.87 -5.68 -7.99
CA LYS A 341 0.88 -7.09 -8.35
C LYS A 341 0.28 -7.14 -9.74
N LEU A 342 0.99 -7.70 -10.74
CA LEU A 342 0.51 -7.65 -12.13
C LEU A 342 -0.98 -7.87 -12.11
N ASP A 343 -1.73 -6.92 -12.69
CA ASP A 343 -3.16 -7.06 -12.83
C ASP A 343 -3.43 -8.50 -13.24
N ASN A 344 -4.03 -9.25 -12.32
CA ASN A 344 -5.17 -10.03 -12.69
C ASN A 344 -6.14 -9.00 -13.22
N THR A 345 -6.10 -8.80 -14.54
CA THR A 345 -7.26 -8.31 -15.24
C THR A 345 -8.44 -9.12 -14.70
N CYS A 346 -9.49 -8.44 -14.29
CA CYS A 346 -10.82 -9.04 -14.29
C CYS A 346 -11.16 -9.22 -15.78
N ASP A 347 -10.52 -10.21 -16.40
CA ASP A 347 -10.84 -10.71 -17.71
C ASP A 347 -10.69 -12.23 -17.64
N GLU A 348 -11.76 -12.86 -18.12
CA GLU A 348 -12.10 -14.28 -18.11
C GLU A 348 -12.68 -14.78 -16.79
N ARG A 349 -13.99 -15.07 -16.83
CA ARG A 349 -14.67 -15.94 -15.87
C ARG A 349 -13.92 -17.25 -15.83
N LYS A 350 -13.44 -17.62 -14.65
CA LYS A 350 -12.71 -18.85 -14.44
C LYS A 350 -13.45 -19.75 -13.47
N GLU A 351 -13.63 -21.01 -13.83
CA GLU A 351 -14.09 -22.03 -12.89
C GLU A 351 -13.04 -22.21 -11.77
N LEU A 352 -13.43 -22.78 -10.63
CA LEU A 352 -12.57 -22.93 -9.45
C LEU A 352 -11.24 -23.66 -9.80
N LEU A 353 -11.29 -24.55 -10.80
CA LEU A 353 -10.18 -25.24 -11.46
C LEU A 353 -9.14 -24.33 -12.16
N GLU A 354 -9.56 -23.19 -12.72
CA GLU A 354 -8.71 -22.31 -13.52
C GLU A 354 -8.02 -21.21 -12.67
N VAL A 355 -8.46 -21.07 -11.41
CA VAL A 355 -8.00 -20.07 -10.44
C VAL A 355 -7.13 -20.67 -9.35
N LEU A 356 -7.42 -21.90 -8.92
CA LEU A 356 -6.76 -22.50 -7.76
C LEU A 356 -5.58 -23.36 -8.18
N ASN A 357 -4.39 -22.94 -7.77
CA ASN A 357 -3.21 -23.78 -7.81
C ASN A 357 -3.38 -24.93 -6.79
N PRO A 358 -3.22 -26.21 -7.18
CA PRO A 358 -3.30 -27.36 -6.26
C PRO A 358 -2.38 -27.25 -5.04
N ASP A 359 -1.28 -26.50 -5.16
CA ASP A 359 -0.33 -26.28 -4.08
C ASP A 359 -0.82 -25.26 -3.03
N TRP A 360 -1.80 -24.42 -3.38
CA TRP A 360 -2.30 -23.36 -2.49
C TRP A 360 -3.08 -23.92 -1.30
N LYS A 361 -2.90 -23.28 -0.15
CA LYS A 361 -3.67 -23.55 1.07
C LYS A 361 -4.77 -22.52 1.22
N MET A 362 -5.98 -23.01 1.51
CA MET A 362 -7.17 -22.20 1.41
C MET A 362 -7.66 -21.79 2.78
N LEU A 363 -7.85 -20.48 2.96
CA LEU A 363 -8.45 -19.89 4.15
C LEU A 363 -9.88 -19.51 3.80
N ILE A 364 -10.86 -20.32 4.21
CA ILE A 364 -12.21 -20.29 3.65
C ILE A 364 -13.19 -19.71 4.66
N ASN A 365 -13.94 -18.67 4.28
CA ASN A 365 -15.10 -18.22 5.05
C ASN A 365 -16.20 -19.29 5.05
N GLN A 366 -16.97 -19.41 6.12
CA GLN A 366 -18.03 -20.43 6.21
C GLN A 366 -19.38 -19.91 5.68
N PHE A 367 -19.84 -18.75 6.19
CA PHE A 367 -21.12 -18.16 5.82
C PHE A 367 -20.98 -17.44 4.48
N GLY A 368 -21.98 -17.54 3.60
CA GLY A 368 -21.94 -16.92 2.27
C GLY A 368 -21.01 -17.62 1.26
N VAL A 369 -20.23 -18.61 1.69
CA VAL A 369 -19.31 -19.39 0.85
C VAL A 369 -19.62 -20.88 0.90
N LEU A 370 -19.66 -21.48 2.10
CA LEU A 370 -19.91 -22.93 2.28
C LEU A 370 -21.37 -23.22 2.61
N HIS A 371 -22.00 -22.42 3.48
CA HIS A 371 -23.39 -22.62 3.91
C HIS A 371 -24.08 -21.33 4.35
N ASP A 372 -25.41 -21.38 4.47
CA ASP A 372 -26.24 -20.28 5.00
C ASP A 372 -26.55 -20.42 6.51
N GLY A 373 -26.02 -21.46 7.16
CA GLY A 373 -26.24 -21.79 8.58
C GLY A 373 -27.31 -22.86 8.80
N LYS A 374 -28.17 -23.10 7.81
CA LYS A 374 -29.17 -24.18 7.82
C LYS A 374 -28.78 -25.32 6.89
N GLN A 375 -28.25 -24.99 5.71
CA GLN A 375 -27.89 -25.96 4.68
C GLN A 375 -26.61 -25.53 3.93
N PRO A 376 -25.85 -26.50 3.38
CA PRO A 376 -24.72 -26.21 2.50
C PRO A 376 -25.19 -25.54 1.19
N TYR A 377 -24.37 -24.66 0.63
CA TYR A 377 -24.62 -24.13 -0.70
C TYR A 377 -24.43 -25.23 -1.77
N PRO A 378 -25.20 -25.20 -2.87
CA PRO A 378 -25.07 -26.18 -3.94
C PRO A 378 -23.63 -26.29 -4.45
N GLY A 379 -23.09 -27.51 -4.49
CA GLY A 379 -21.75 -27.81 -5.00
C GLY A 379 -20.59 -27.56 -4.03
N ALA A 380 -20.80 -26.89 -2.89
CA ALA A 380 -19.73 -26.58 -1.93
C ALA A 380 -19.07 -27.83 -1.34
N ILE A 381 -19.86 -28.85 -0.97
CA ILE A 381 -19.34 -30.13 -0.45
C ILE A 381 -18.44 -30.80 -1.50
N SER A 382 -18.95 -30.97 -2.72
CA SER A 382 -18.20 -31.61 -3.81
C SER A 382 -16.93 -30.82 -4.18
N ALA A 383 -16.97 -29.49 -4.09
CA ALA A 383 -15.79 -28.66 -4.32
C ALA A 383 -14.69 -28.93 -3.28
N LEU A 384 -15.03 -29.00 -1.99
CA LEU A 384 -14.07 -29.32 -0.93
C LEU A 384 -13.51 -30.74 -1.08
N GLU A 385 -14.35 -31.71 -1.40
CA GLU A 385 -13.91 -33.10 -1.63
C GLU A 385 -12.88 -33.18 -2.76
N LYS A 386 -13.15 -32.53 -3.89
CA LYS A 386 -12.23 -32.51 -5.02
C LYS A 386 -10.95 -31.74 -4.72
N LEU A 387 -11.04 -30.59 -4.04
CA LEU A 387 -9.86 -29.85 -3.57
C LEU A 387 -8.96 -30.69 -2.67
N ALA A 388 -9.56 -31.47 -1.76
CA ALA A 388 -8.83 -32.39 -0.90
C ALA A 388 -8.14 -33.50 -1.71
N THR A 389 -8.80 -34.06 -2.74
CA THR A 389 -8.17 -35.07 -3.62
C THR A 389 -6.96 -34.53 -4.38
N CYS A 390 -6.89 -33.23 -4.62
CA CYS A 390 -5.75 -32.55 -5.24
C CYS A 390 -4.64 -32.15 -4.26
N GLY A 391 -4.74 -32.49 -2.97
CA GLY A 391 -3.74 -32.14 -1.95
C GLY A 391 -3.92 -30.76 -1.31
N GLY A 392 -5.05 -30.10 -1.55
CA GLY A 392 -5.42 -28.86 -0.90
C GLY A 392 -5.54 -29.04 0.61
N LYS A 393 -4.94 -28.13 1.39
CA LYS A 393 -5.20 -28.03 2.84
C LYS A 393 -6.09 -26.83 3.08
N MET A 394 -7.13 -27.00 3.88
CA MET A 394 -8.17 -26.02 4.09
C MET A 394 -8.28 -25.65 5.57
N VAL A 395 -8.38 -24.35 5.87
CA VAL A 395 -8.64 -23.84 7.21
C VAL A 395 -9.88 -22.96 7.13
N ILE A 396 -10.84 -23.17 8.04
CA ILE A 396 -12.02 -22.32 8.15
C ILE A 396 -11.62 -21.03 8.88
N ILE A 397 -11.98 -19.86 8.34
CA ILE A 397 -11.82 -18.56 8.99
C ILE A 397 -13.16 -17.82 9.12
N SER A 398 -13.59 -17.50 10.35
CA SER A 398 -14.92 -16.90 10.56
C SER A 398 -14.95 -15.85 11.67
N ASN A 399 -15.79 -14.83 11.51
CA ASN A 399 -16.07 -13.84 12.56
C ASN A 399 -17.02 -14.34 13.66
N SER A 400 -17.50 -15.59 13.57
CA SER A 400 -18.31 -16.18 14.65
C SER A 400 -17.60 -16.10 16.00
N SER A 401 -18.37 -15.74 17.04
CA SER A 401 -17.91 -15.74 18.43
C SER A 401 -17.80 -17.15 19.05
N ARG A 402 -18.17 -18.19 18.30
CA ARG A 402 -18.08 -19.59 18.75
C ARG A 402 -16.63 -20.08 18.79
N ARG A 403 -16.36 -21.10 19.62
CA ARG A 403 -15.08 -21.84 19.62
C ARG A 403 -14.92 -22.68 18.34
N ALA A 404 -13.69 -23.00 17.97
CA ALA A 404 -13.40 -23.80 16.79
C ALA A 404 -14.07 -25.18 16.82
N SER A 405 -14.11 -25.84 17.99
CA SER A 405 -14.77 -27.14 18.15
C SER A 405 -16.27 -27.11 17.78
N ILE A 406 -16.97 -26.07 18.21
CA ILE A 406 -18.40 -25.88 17.92
C ILE A 406 -18.62 -25.64 16.42
N THR A 407 -17.73 -24.88 15.79
CA THR A 407 -17.74 -24.67 14.33
C THR A 407 -17.55 -25.99 13.58
N MET A 408 -16.59 -26.81 13.97
CA MET A 408 -16.34 -28.11 13.33
C MET A 408 -17.50 -29.09 13.51
N GLU A 409 -18.15 -29.11 14.68
CA GLU A 409 -19.38 -29.88 14.93
C GLU A 409 -20.52 -29.41 14.01
N LYS A 410 -20.66 -28.08 13.85
CA LYS A 410 -21.66 -27.50 12.95
C LYS A 410 -21.42 -27.89 11.50
N MET A 411 -20.17 -27.84 11.02
CA MET A 411 -19.81 -28.30 9.67
C MET A 411 -20.21 -29.77 9.45
N ARG A 412 -19.92 -30.64 10.43
CA ARG A 412 -20.35 -32.05 10.40
C ARG A 412 -21.87 -32.18 10.28
N SER A 413 -22.63 -31.44 11.09
CA SER A 413 -24.09 -31.49 11.08
C SER A 413 -24.72 -31.02 9.75
N LEU A 414 -23.99 -30.20 8.99
CA LEU A 414 -24.40 -29.71 7.67
C LEU A 414 -23.97 -30.65 6.53
N GLY A 415 -23.30 -31.76 6.84
CA GLY A 415 -22.86 -32.77 5.87
C GLY A 415 -21.44 -32.59 5.33
N PHE A 416 -20.67 -31.61 5.83
CA PHE A 416 -19.25 -31.51 5.49
C PHE A 416 -18.42 -32.52 6.30
N ASP A 417 -17.45 -33.16 5.66
CA ASP A 417 -16.48 -33.99 6.37
C ASP A 417 -15.43 -33.10 7.09
N PRO A 418 -15.37 -33.10 8.44
CA PRO A 418 -14.38 -32.32 9.18
C PRO A 418 -12.92 -32.69 8.86
N SER A 419 -12.67 -33.91 8.35
CA SER A 419 -11.32 -34.38 8.02
C SER A 419 -10.68 -33.62 6.85
N LEU A 420 -11.50 -32.96 6.03
CA LEU A 420 -11.03 -32.13 4.92
C LEU A 420 -10.36 -30.83 5.39
N PHE A 421 -10.56 -30.43 6.65
CA PHE A 421 -9.99 -29.22 7.21
C PHE A 421 -8.81 -29.54 8.14
N VAL A 422 -7.75 -28.74 8.06
CA VAL A 422 -6.68 -28.72 9.08
C VAL A 422 -7.26 -28.26 10.42
N GLY A 423 -8.24 -27.35 10.38
CA GLY A 423 -8.96 -26.85 11.53
C GLY A 423 -9.78 -25.62 11.21
N ALA A 424 -10.22 -24.92 12.26
CA ALA A 424 -10.94 -23.67 12.17
C ALA A 424 -10.33 -22.63 13.09
N ILE A 425 -10.23 -21.38 12.62
CA ILE A 425 -9.95 -20.20 13.41
C ILE A 425 -11.17 -19.28 13.33
N THR A 426 -11.86 -19.13 14.44
CA THR A 426 -12.96 -18.17 14.56
C THR A 426 -12.52 -16.95 15.39
N SER A 427 -13.26 -15.84 15.31
CA SER A 427 -13.04 -14.70 16.21
C SER A 427 -13.15 -15.11 17.68
N GLY A 428 -14.13 -15.95 18.02
CA GLY A 428 -14.27 -16.50 19.37
C GLY A 428 -13.11 -17.39 19.81
N GLU A 429 -12.61 -18.24 18.91
CA GLU A 429 -11.43 -19.08 19.17
C GLU A 429 -10.20 -18.22 19.41
N LEU A 430 -9.97 -17.25 18.54
CA LEU A 430 -8.85 -16.32 18.63
C LEU A 430 -8.91 -15.52 19.94
N THR A 431 -10.07 -14.97 20.26
CA THR A 431 -10.31 -14.24 21.52
C THR A 431 -9.99 -15.10 22.73
N HIS A 432 -10.45 -16.36 22.74
CA HIS A 432 -10.13 -17.30 23.82
C HIS A 432 -8.64 -17.58 23.94
N GLN A 433 -7.94 -17.83 22.81
CA GLN A 433 -6.51 -18.09 22.81
C GLN A 433 -5.70 -16.91 23.35
N TYR A 434 -6.09 -15.68 23.00
CA TYR A 434 -5.44 -14.46 23.48
C TYR A 434 -5.67 -14.24 24.98
N PHE A 435 -6.88 -14.52 25.50
CA PHE A 435 -7.12 -14.51 26.94
C PHE A 435 -6.39 -15.63 27.70
N GLN A 436 -6.18 -16.78 27.06
CA GLN A 436 -5.48 -17.91 27.67
C GLN A 436 -3.97 -17.65 27.76
N ARG A 437 -3.37 -17.14 26.69
CA ARG A 437 -1.92 -16.92 26.60
C ARG A 437 -1.48 -15.62 27.26
N ARG A 438 -2.24 -14.53 27.06
CA ARG A 438 -1.90 -13.16 27.51
C ARG A 438 -0.45 -12.75 27.20
N ASP A 439 0.08 -13.20 26.07
CA ASP A 439 1.40 -12.88 25.56
C ASP A 439 1.42 -11.56 24.77
N ASP A 440 0.26 -11.11 24.31
CA ASP A 440 0.04 -9.76 23.76
C ASP A 440 -0.04 -8.71 24.89
N ALA A 441 0.72 -7.61 24.77
CA ALA A 441 0.83 -6.59 25.82
C ALA A 441 -0.52 -5.98 26.22
N TRP A 442 -1.45 -5.83 25.27
CA TRP A 442 -2.76 -5.26 25.53
C TRP A 442 -3.64 -6.25 26.33
N PHE A 443 -3.66 -7.53 25.94
CA PHE A 443 -4.35 -8.57 26.70
C PHE A 443 -3.69 -8.83 28.08
N ALA A 444 -2.38 -8.65 28.19
CA ALA A 444 -1.65 -8.76 29.45
C ALA A 444 -2.01 -7.63 30.43
N SER A 445 -2.30 -6.42 29.92
CA SER A 445 -2.73 -5.29 30.76
C SER A 445 -4.17 -5.39 31.27
N LEU A 446 -5.01 -6.23 30.67
CA LEU A 446 -6.37 -6.43 31.15
C LEU A 446 -6.37 -7.11 32.51
N GLY A 447 -7.22 -6.65 33.42
CA GLY A 447 -7.53 -7.36 34.65
C GLY A 447 -8.32 -8.65 34.41
N ARG A 448 -8.97 -9.19 35.44
CA ARG A 448 -9.63 -10.51 35.38
C ARG A 448 -11.15 -10.43 35.44
N SER A 449 -11.72 -9.28 35.76
CA SER A 449 -13.16 -9.07 35.88
C SER A 449 -13.73 -8.42 34.63
N CYS A 450 -14.86 -8.90 34.11
CA CYS A 450 -15.47 -8.31 32.93
C CYS A 450 -17.00 -8.20 32.98
N ILE A 451 -17.49 -7.14 32.35
CA ILE A 451 -18.88 -7.09 31.86
C ILE A 451 -18.96 -7.99 30.63
N HIS A 452 -19.83 -9.00 30.64
CA HIS A 452 -19.97 -9.93 29.53
C HIS A 452 -21.28 -9.66 28.78
N MET A 453 -21.21 -9.16 27.54
CA MET A 453 -22.37 -9.01 26.67
C MET A 453 -22.50 -10.26 25.79
N THR A 454 -23.65 -10.93 25.86
CA THR A 454 -23.85 -12.27 25.30
C THR A 454 -25.21 -12.41 24.59
N TRP A 455 -25.50 -13.62 24.12
CA TRP A 455 -26.76 -14.02 23.50
C TRP A 455 -27.76 -14.51 24.54
N SER A 456 -29.05 -14.30 24.28
CA SER A 456 -30.13 -14.75 25.17
C SER A 456 -30.25 -16.28 25.18
N ASP A 457 -30.70 -16.87 24.07
CA ASP A 457 -30.97 -18.31 23.95
C ASP A 457 -29.71 -19.18 23.82
N ARG A 458 -28.59 -18.59 23.40
CA ARG A 458 -27.31 -19.31 23.25
C ARG A 458 -26.46 -19.28 24.53
N GLY A 459 -26.84 -18.43 25.49
CA GLY A 459 -26.23 -18.32 26.82
C GLY A 459 -24.84 -17.69 26.84
N ALA A 460 -24.34 -17.43 28.05
CA ALA A 460 -22.96 -17.01 28.28
C ALA A 460 -21.97 -18.16 28.05
N ILE A 461 -20.85 -17.89 27.40
CA ILE A 461 -19.71 -18.82 27.39
C ILE A 461 -19.08 -18.92 28.78
N SER A 462 -18.63 -20.11 29.17
CA SER A 462 -17.86 -20.28 30.41
C SER A 462 -16.49 -19.63 30.27
N LEU A 463 -16.17 -18.71 31.19
CA LEU A 463 -14.89 -18.02 31.27
C LEU A 463 -14.00 -18.52 32.43
N GLU A 464 -14.50 -19.47 33.23
CA GLU A 464 -13.80 -20.01 34.41
C GLU A 464 -12.44 -20.61 34.05
N SER A 465 -12.37 -21.37 32.96
CA SER A 465 -11.13 -21.99 32.46
C SER A 465 -10.06 -20.97 32.05
N LEU A 466 -10.45 -19.72 31.79
CA LEU A 466 -9.55 -18.60 31.51
C LEU A 466 -9.17 -17.82 32.78
N GLY A 467 -9.73 -18.18 33.93
CA GLY A 467 -9.58 -17.44 35.18
C GLY A 467 -10.18 -16.03 35.12
N LEU A 468 -11.22 -15.83 34.30
CA LEU A 468 -11.93 -14.55 34.21
C LEU A 468 -13.23 -14.62 35.00
N GLN A 469 -13.58 -13.53 35.66
CA GLN A 469 -14.79 -13.40 36.48
C GLN A 469 -15.79 -12.48 35.77
N VAL A 470 -17.03 -12.93 35.63
CA VAL A 470 -18.11 -12.08 35.14
C VAL A 470 -18.64 -11.26 36.31
N VAL A 471 -18.67 -9.94 36.13
CA VAL A 471 -19.23 -9.00 37.10
C VAL A 471 -20.43 -8.28 36.49
N GLU A 472 -21.37 -7.89 37.34
CA GLU A 472 -22.58 -7.15 36.93
C GLU A 472 -22.44 -5.65 37.16
N ASN A 473 -21.60 -5.27 38.12
CA ASN A 473 -21.30 -3.88 38.45
C ASN A 473 -20.15 -3.35 37.58
N VAL A 474 -20.40 -2.23 36.89
CA VAL A 474 -19.39 -1.54 36.07
C VAL A 474 -18.20 -1.07 36.90
N ASP A 475 -18.39 -0.76 38.20
CA ASP A 475 -17.29 -0.36 39.09
C ASP A 475 -16.25 -1.47 39.32
N GLU A 476 -16.63 -2.72 39.13
CA GLU A 476 -15.80 -3.91 39.38
C GLU A 476 -15.17 -4.48 38.10
N ALA A 477 -15.50 -3.91 36.94
CA ALA A 477 -15.09 -4.43 35.65
C ALA A 477 -13.75 -3.85 35.18
N ASP A 478 -12.84 -4.74 34.78
CA ASP A 478 -11.58 -4.37 34.17
C ASP A 478 -11.70 -4.23 32.64
N PHE A 479 -12.67 -4.92 32.02
CA PHE A 479 -12.95 -4.84 30.59
C PHE A 479 -14.39 -5.28 30.26
N ILE A 480 -14.81 -5.04 29.02
CA ILE A 480 -16.05 -5.56 28.44
C ILE A 480 -15.70 -6.69 27.47
N LEU A 481 -16.41 -7.82 27.53
CA LEU A 481 -16.37 -8.86 26.51
C LEU A 481 -17.66 -8.84 25.70
N ALA A 482 -17.59 -8.37 24.46
CA ALA A 482 -18.71 -8.36 23.52
C ALA A 482 -18.73 -9.66 22.70
N HIS A 483 -19.56 -10.61 23.13
CA HIS A 483 -19.76 -11.93 22.52
C HIS A 483 -21.12 -12.08 21.82
N GLY A 484 -22.12 -11.33 22.29
CA GLY A 484 -23.48 -11.23 21.76
C GLY A 484 -24.13 -9.87 22.07
N THR A 485 -25.39 -9.70 21.67
CA THR A 485 -26.10 -8.41 21.64
C THR A 485 -27.48 -8.43 22.30
N GLU A 486 -27.81 -9.50 23.04
CA GLU A 486 -29.18 -9.76 23.51
C GLU A 486 -29.30 -9.98 25.02
N ALA A 487 -28.18 -10.07 25.73
CA ALA A 487 -28.17 -10.34 27.16
C ALA A 487 -26.87 -9.88 27.83
N LEU A 488 -26.94 -9.71 29.15
CA LEU A 488 -25.80 -9.55 30.04
C LEU A 488 -25.50 -10.89 30.73
N GLY A 489 -24.26 -11.35 30.70
CA GLY A 489 -23.82 -12.49 31.49
C GLY A 489 -23.81 -12.16 32.98
N LEU A 490 -24.22 -13.12 33.80
CA LEU A 490 -24.21 -13.03 35.26
C LEU A 490 -23.07 -13.85 35.84
N SER A 491 -22.63 -13.49 37.05
CA SER A 491 -21.63 -14.24 37.83
C SER A 491 -22.04 -15.69 38.09
N SER A 492 -23.34 -15.99 38.08
CA SER A 492 -23.92 -17.35 38.19
C SER A 492 -23.76 -18.21 36.93
N GLY A 493 -23.29 -17.64 35.83
CA GLY A 493 -23.24 -18.28 34.50
C GLY A 493 -24.54 -18.17 33.69
N ALA A 494 -25.61 -17.59 34.27
CA ALA A 494 -26.84 -17.30 33.56
C ALA A 494 -26.71 -16.07 32.65
N ALA A 495 -27.64 -15.90 31.71
CA ALA A 495 -27.76 -14.71 30.88
C ALA A 495 -29.05 -13.96 31.26
N LEU A 496 -28.93 -12.66 31.55
CA LEU A 496 -30.03 -11.75 31.80
C LEU A 496 -30.39 -11.05 30.48
N PRO A 497 -31.54 -11.36 29.85
CA PRO A 497 -31.93 -10.72 28.60
C PRO A 497 -31.99 -9.20 28.74
N MET A 498 -31.40 -8.50 27.76
CA MET A 498 -31.40 -7.04 27.68
C MET A 498 -31.53 -6.63 26.21
N ASN A 499 -32.32 -5.59 25.96
CA ASN A 499 -32.36 -4.99 24.63
C ASN A 499 -31.13 -4.10 24.37
N LEU A 500 -30.96 -3.67 23.13
CA LEU A 500 -29.81 -2.84 22.73
C LEU A 500 -29.72 -1.53 23.52
N ASP A 501 -30.84 -0.84 23.76
CA ASP A 501 -30.86 0.43 24.51
C ASP A 501 -30.39 0.25 25.97
N GLU A 502 -30.70 -0.89 26.58
CA GLU A 502 -30.23 -1.26 27.92
C GLU A 502 -28.73 -1.55 27.93
N LEU A 503 -28.24 -2.31 26.94
CA LEU A 503 -26.80 -2.57 26.79
C LEU A 503 -26.03 -1.28 26.52
N GLU A 504 -26.57 -0.35 25.72
CA GLU A 504 -25.96 0.96 25.45
C GLU A 504 -25.84 1.83 26.72
N LYS A 505 -26.79 1.76 27.65
CA LYS A 505 -26.65 2.44 28.94
C LYS A 505 -25.45 1.94 29.74
N ILE A 506 -25.19 0.62 29.69
CA ILE A 506 -24.00 0.03 30.31
C ILE A 506 -22.73 0.52 29.60
N LEU A 507 -22.75 0.56 28.26
CA LEU A 507 -21.64 1.13 27.48
C LEU A 507 -21.33 2.58 27.86
N HIS A 508 -22.34 3.43 28.07
CA HIS A 508 -22.11 4.80 28.55
C HIS A 508 -21.39 4.85 29.89
N GLN A 509 -21.75 3.99 30.84
CA GLN A 509 -21.10 3.92 32.15
C GLN A 509 -19.65 3.43 32.04
N CYS A 510 -19.42 2.40 31.22
CA CYS A 510 -18.08 1.88 30.98
C CYS A 510 -17.17 2.92 30.29
N ALA A 511 -17.70 3.65 29.31
CA ALA A 511 -16.95 4.68 28.58
C ALA A 511 -16.54 5.83 29.51
N ALA A 512 -17.42 6.26 30.41
CA ALA A 512 -17.10 7.29 31.42
C ALA A 512 -15.93 6.88 32.34
N LYS A 513 -15.72 5.57 32.52
CA LYS A 513 -14.62 4.99 33.31
C LYS A 513 -13.43 4.52 32.48
N LYS A 514 -13.48 4.68 31.15
CA LYS A 514 -12.45 4.23 30.20
C LYS A 514 -12.16 2.71 30.28
N ILE A 515 -13.20 1.90 30.50
CA ILE A 515 -13.06 0.44 30.53
C ILE A 515 -12.85 -0.07 29.09
N PRO A 516 -11.80 -0.84 28.78
CA PRO A 516 -11.59 -1.35 27.42
C PRO A 516 -12.61 -2.43 27.04
N MET A 517 -12.90 -2.58 25.75
CA MET A 517 -13.79 -3.63 25.21
C MET A 517 -13.03 -4.60 24.31
N VAL A 518 -13.28 -5.90 24.45
CA VAL A 518 -12.86 -6.96 23.52
C VAL A 518 -14.06 -7.46 22.74
N VAL A 519 -13.95 -7.47 21.41
CA VAL A 519 -15.05 -7.83 20.52
C VAL A 519 -14.76 -9.15 19.85
N ALA A 520 -15.49 -10.18 20.25
CA ALA A 520 -15.35 -11.56 19.77
C ALA A 520 -16.19 -11.88 18.53
N ASN A 521 -16.80 -10.86 17.92
CA ASN A 521 -17.41 -10.93 16.59
C ASN A 521 -17.46 -9.52 15.97
N PRO A 522 -16.56 -9.21 15.00
CA PRO A 522 -16.49 -7.90 14.35
C PRO A 522 -17.66 -7.58 13.42
N ASP A 523 -18.50 -8.56 13.07
CA ASP A 523 -19.60 -8.31 12.15
C ASP A 523 -20.59 -7.32 12.78
N PHE A 524 -21.18 -6.47 11.94
CA PHE A 524 -22.22 -5.52 12.35
C PHE A 524 -23.61 -6.15 12.30
N ALA A 525 -23.84 -6.99 11.29
CA ALA A 525 -25.08 -7.73 11.13
C ALA A 525 -24.83 -9.06 10.41
N THR A 526 -25.76 -10.00 10.58
CA THR A 526 -25.84 -11.22 9.76
C THR A 526 -27.24 -11.40 9.23
N ILE A 527 -27.37 -12.09 8.10
CA ILE A 527 -28.66 -12.49 7.53
C ILE A 527 -28.88 -13.95 7.88
N GLU A 528 -29.86 -14.23 8.75
CA GLU A 528 -30.32 -15.59 9.01
C GLU A 528 -31.77 -15.69 8.53
N ALA A 529 -32.01 -16.48 7.48
CA ALA A 529 -33.35 -16.72 6.91
C ALA A 529 -34.16 -15.44 6.58
N LEU A 530 -33.52 -14.45 5.93
CA LEU A 530 -34.07 -13.14 5.55
C LEU A 530 -34.29 -12.15 6.71
N ALA A 531 -33.95 -12.51 7.95
CA ALA A 531 -33.95 -11.60 9.09
C ALA A 531 -32.54 -11.03 9.34
N LEU A 532 -32.44 -9.71 9.48
CA LEU A 532 -31.21 -9.01 9.83
C LEU A 532 -31.02 -9.06 11.35
N HIS A 533 -29.99 -9.76 11.82
CA HIS A 533 -29.64 -9.82 13.24
C HIS A 533 -28.45 -8.90 13.54
N VAL A 534 -28.56 -8.09 14.60
CA VAL A 534 -27.50 -7.17 15.06
C VAL A 534 -26.39 -7.96 15.73
N MET A 535 -25.15 -7.79 15.27
CA MET A 535 -23.97 -8.50 15.76
C MET A 535 -23.09 -7.62 16.67
N PRO A 536 -22.19 -8.21 17.49
CA PRO A 536 -21.38 -7.48 18.49
C PRO A 536 -20.54 -6.31 17.95
N GLY A 537 -20.17 -6.32 16.67
CA GLY A 537 -19.51 -5.18 16.03
C GLY A 537 -20.34 -3.89 16.05
N THR A 538 -21.67 -3.99 16.14
CA THR A 538 -22.54 -2.82 16.34
C THR A 538 -22.34 -2.19 17.72
N LEU A 539 -22.30 -3.00 18.78
CA LEU A 539 -22.03 -2.53 20.14
C LEU A 539 -20.64 -1.90 20.23
N ALA A 540 -19.66 -2.52 19.58
CA ALA A 540 -18.29 -2.03 19.49
C ALA A 540 -18.20 -0.66 18.82
N ALA A 541 -18.84 -0.48 17.67
CA ALA A 541 -18.86 0.80 16.99
C ALA A 541 -19.63 1.88 17.75
N THR A 542 -20.69 1.51 18.48
CA THR A 542 -21.32 2.43 19.43
C THR A 542 -20.33 2.81 20.54
N TYR A 543 -19.58 1.85 21.08
CA TYR A 543 -18.60 2.10 22.15
C TYR A 543 -17.45 3.01 21.71
N GLU A 544 -16.91 2.83 20.50
CA GLU A 544 -15.88 3.72 19.93
C GLU A 544 -16.39 5.16 19.78
N LYS A 545 -17.66 5.35 19.37
CA LYS A 545 -18.28 6.69 19.31
C LYS A 545 -18.41 7.35 20.68
N LEU A 546 -18.48 6.56 21.75
CA LEU A 546 -18.47 7.04 23.13
C LEU A 546 -17.05 7.33 23.65
N GLY A 547 -16.00 7.14 22.82
CA GLY A 547 -14.60 7.30 23.19
C GLY A 547 -14.02 6.08 23.92
N GLY A 548 -14.72 4.94 23.89
CA GLY A 548 -14.24 3.69 24.46
C GLY A 548 -13.16 3.03 23.61
N GLU A 549 -12.17 2.43 24.26
CA GLU A 549 -11.13 1.66 23.58
C GLU A 549 -11.66 0.26 23.20
N VAL A 550 -11.47 -0.16 21.95
CA VAL A 550 -11.95 -1.44 21.43
C VAL A 550 -10.83 -2.27 20.82
N LYS A 551 -10.73 -3.54 21.25
CA LYS A 551 -9.91 -4.58 20.64
C LYS A 551 -10.78 -5.48 19.77
N TRP A 552 -10.71 -5.27 18.47
CA TRP A 552 -11.40 -6.06 17.46
C TRP A 552 -10.67 -7.38 17.21
N MET A 553 -11.37 -8.50 17.36
CA MET A 553 -10.81 -9.83 17.11
C MET A 553 -11.46 -10.44 15.88
N GLY A 554 -10.69 -10.83 14.86
CA GLY A 554 -11.24 -11.44 13.64
C GLY A 554 -11.05 -10.58 12.38
N LYS A 555 -11.76 -10.91 11.31
CA LYS A 555 -11.67 -10.21 10.01
C LYS A 555 -12.31 -8.81 10.13
N PRO A 556 -11.72 -7.76 9.53
CA PRO A 556 -10.62 -7.79 8.56
C PRO A 556 -9.22 -7.71 9.18
N ASP A 557 -9.06 -7.82 10.51
CA ASP A 557 -7.73 -7.74 11.11
C ASP A 557 -6.86 -8.93 10.70
N LYS A 558 -5.58 -8.65 10.38
CA LYS A 558 -4.59 -9.65 9.94
C LYS A 558 -4.34 -10.76 10.97
N ILE A 559 -4.68 -10.54 12.23
CA ILE A 559 -4.50 -11.48 13.35
C ILE A 559 -5.12 -12.86 13.08
N ILE A 560 -6.32 -12.90 12.47
CA ILE A 560 -7.02 -14.16 12.19
C ILE A 560 -6.35 -14.91 11.03
N TYR A 561 -5.89 -14.20 10.01
CA TYR A 561 -5.16 -14.76 8.87
C TYR A 561 -3.79 -15.29 9.29
N LYS A 562 -3.06 -14.55 10.14
CA LYS A 562 -1.80 -15.00 10.70
C LYS A 562 -1.97 -16.30 11.49
N SER A 563 -2.97 -16.37 12.35
CA SER A 563 -3.26 -17.59 13.13
C SER A 563 -3.66 -18.77 12.23
N ALA A 564 -4.41 -18.52 11.16
CA ALA A 564 -4.80 -19.55 10.20
C ALA A 564 -3.60 -20.06 9.37
N MET A 565 -2.70 -19.16 8.95
CA MET A 565 -1.46 -19.52 8.26
C MET A 565 -0.51 -20.31 9.16
N GLU A 566 -0.38 -19.93 10.44
CA GLU A 566 0.39 -20.70 11.43
C GLU A 566 -0.19 -22.11 11.62
N MET A 567 -1.52 -22.24 11.75
CA MET A 567 -2.21 -23.53 11.85
C MET A 567 -1.94 -24.41 10.61
N ALA A 568 -1.94 -23.82 9.41
CA ALA A 568 -1.66 -24.53 8.17
C ALA A 568 -0.15 -24.72 7.87
N SER A 569 0.73 -24.07 8.64
CA SER A 569 2.19 -24.03 8.44
C SER A 569 2.59 -23.51 7.05
N VAL A 570 2.11 -22.32 6.68
CA VAL A 570 2.28 -21.72 5.35
C VAL A 570 2.57 -20.22 5.38
N TYR A 571 3.11 -19.69 4.30
CA TYR A 571 3.34 -18.27 4.09
C TYR A 571 2.23 -17.63 3.23
N ALA A 572 2.14 -16.31 3.26
CA ALA A 572 1.12 -15.57 2.52
C ALA A 572 1.17 -15.79 0.99
N SER A 573 2.35 -16.09 0.43
CA SER A 573 2.54 -16.41 -0.99
C SER A 573 1.87 -17.71 -1.43
N ASP A 574 1.62 -18.61 -0.47
CA ASP A 574 1.14 -19.98 -0.72
C ASP A 574 -0.34 -20.12 -0.33
N CYS A 575 -1.00 -19.00 -0.01
CA CYS A 575 -2.35 -18.97 0.51
C CYS A 575 -3.31 -18.22 -0.40
N ILE A 576 -4.56 -18.66 -0.41
CA ILE A 576 -5.69 -17.89 -0.93
C ILE A 576 -6.82 -17.83 0.11
N ALA A 577 -7.33 -16.63 0.36
CA ALA A 577 -8.51 -16.41 1.17
C ALA A 577 -9.76 -16.43 0.29
N VAL A 578 -10.77 -17.21 0.67
CA VAL A 578 -12.04 -17.30 -0.07
C VAL A 578 -13.15 -16.74 0.80
N GLY A 579 -13.87 -15.76 0.30
CA GLY A 579 -14.88 -15.04 1.09
C GLY A 579 -15.87 -14.28 0.23
N ASP A 580 -17.01 -13.95 0.83
CA ASP A 580 -18.11 -13.25 0.18
C ASP A 580 -18.27 -11.81 0.66
N SER A 581 -17.47 -11.38 1.64
CA SER A 581 -17.47 -10.01 2.13
C SER A 581 -16.25 -9.23 1.66
N LEU A 582 -16.48 -8.14 0.92
CA LEU A 582 -15.42 -7.19 0.58
C LEU A 582 -14.83 -6.52 1.83
N HIS A 583 -15.67 -6.14 2.80
CA HIS A 583 -15.26 -5.41 4.00
C HIS A 583 -14.49 -6.26 5.01
N HIS A 584 -14.77 -7.56 5.06
CA HIS A 584 -14.14 -8.48 6.02
C HIS A 584 -13.12 -9.39 5.33
N ASP A 585 -13.55 -10.20 4.38
CA ASP A 585 -12.73 -11.28 3.82
C ASP A 585 -11.66 -10.75 2.87
N ILE A 586 -12.08 -9.93 1.90
CA ILE A 586 -11.18 -9.43 0.86
C ILE A 586 -10.27 -8.36 1.44
N LYS A 587 -10.81 -7.41 2.21
CA LYS A 587 -10.03 -6.41 2.91
C LYS A 587 -9.03 -7.03 3.88
N GLY A 588 -9.43 -8.07 4.62
CA GLY A 588 -8.54 -8.78 5.52
C GLY A 588 -7.43 -9.54 4.79
N ALA A 589 -7.76 -10.19 3.67
CA ALA A 589 -6.76 -10.84 2.82
C ALA A 589 -5.77 -9.84 2.22
N ASN A 590 -6.24 -8.68 1.75
CA ASN A 590 -5.39 -7.59 1.25
C ASN A 590 -4.44 -7.09 2.35
N ALA A 591 -4.95 -6.85 3.56
CA ALA A 591 -4.14 -6.41 4.71
C ALA A 591 -3.11 -7.46 5.14
N ALA A 592 -3.43 -8.75 4.99
CA ALA A 592 -2.52 -9.86 5.26
C ALA A 592 -1.54 -10.17 4.11
N GLY A 593 -1.68 -9.50 2.95
CA GLY A 593 -0.85 -9.73 1.76
C GLY A 593 -1.17 -11.01 0.98
N ILE A 594 -2.28 -11.67 1.30
CA ILE A 594 -2.72 -12.98 0.76
C ILE A 594 -3.52 -12.77 -0.52
N ALA A 595 -3.46 -13.72 -1.47
CA ALA A 595 -4.38 -13.74 -2.60
C ALA A 595 -5.83 -13.94 -2.12
N SER A 596 -6.82 -13.46 -2.86
CA SER A 596 -8.22 -13.58 -2.45
C SER A 596 -9.18 -13.91 -3.59
N ALA A 597 -10.14 -14.78 -3.33
CA ALA A 597 -11.26 -15.07 -4.22
C ALA A 597 -12.56 -14.55 -3.59
N PHE A 598 -13.24 -13.65 -4.31
CA PHE A 598 -14.49 -13.04 -3.90
C PHE A 598 -15.69 -13.81 -4.46
N ILE A 599 -16.58 -14.26 -3.58
CA ILE A 599 -17.84 -14.91 -3.94
C ILE A 599 -18.94 -13.86 -4.12
N THR A 600 -19.42 -13.66 -5.34
CA THR A 600 -20.36 -12.57 -5.67
C THR A 600 -21.79 -12.82 -5.21
N ARG A 601 -22.19 -14.09 -5.05
CA ARG A 601 -23.54 -14.48 -4.61
C ARG A 601 -23.73 -14.58 -3.09
N GLY A 602 -22.79 -14.07 -2.29
CA GLY A 602 -22.97 -13.95 -0.84
C GLY A 602 -23.57 -12.60 -0.44
N ILE A 603 -23.05 -11.97 0.62
CA ILE A 603 -23.68 -10.76 1.21
C ILE A 603 -23.85 -9.58 0.24
N HIS A 604 -23.06 -9.50 -0.82
CA HIS A 604 -23.10 -8.43 -1.82
C HIS A 604 -24.02 -8.71 -3.02
N ALA A 605 -24.72 -9.85 -3.04
CA ALA A 605 -25.53 -10.28 -4.19
C ALA A 605 -26.55 -9.21 -4.63
N THR A 606 -27.26 -8.59 -3.67
CA THR A 606 -28.25 -7.54 -3.97
C THR A 606 -27.60 -6.26 -4.48
N GLU A 607 -26.43 -5.85 -3.94
CA GLU A 607 -25.67 -4.69 -4.43
C GLU A 607 -25.15 -4.91 -5.85
N LEU A 608 -24.90 -6.17 -6.23
CA LEU A 608 -24.48 -6.58 -7.57
C LEU A 608 -25.66 -6.87 -8.52
N GLY A 609 -26.90 -6.67 -8.07
CA GLY A 609 -28.10 -6.89 -8.89
C GLY A 609 -28.42 -8.37 -9.17
N LEU A 610 -27.85 -9.31 -8.40
CA LEU A 610 -28.04 -10.75 -8.53
C LEU A 610 -29.26 -11.21 -7.73
N ASN A 611 -30.45 -11.04 -8.30
CA ASN A 611 -31.72 -11.33 -7.63
C ASN A 611 -32.38 -12.63 -8.10
N LYS A 612 -31.94 -13.23 -9.21
CA LYS A 612 -32.45 -14.50 -9.75
C LYS A 612 -31.35 -15.52 -10.04
N PHE A 613 -31.70 -16.79 -9.91
CA PHE A 613 -30.83 -17.92 -10.26
C PHE A 613 -30.49 -17.87 -11.76
N GLY A 614 -29.20 -17.78 -12.09
CA GLY A 614 -28.70 -17.71 -13.47
C GLY A 614 -28.39 -16.31 -13.99
N GLU A 615 -28.66 -15.26 -13.20
CA GLU A 615 -28.14 -13.92 -13.48
C GLU A 615 -26.62 -13.90 -13.28
N VAL A 616 -25.95 -13.13 -14.13
CA VAL A 616 -24.50 -12.99 -14.09
C VAL A 616 -24.14 -11.55 -13.79
N GLU A 617 -23.21 -11.39 -12.87
CA GLU A 617 -22.65 -10.13 -12.44
C GLU A 617 -21.97 -9.41 -13.61
N ASP A 618 -22.18 -8.10 -13.66
CA ASP A 618 -21.43 -7.21 -14.56
C ASP A 618 -20.09 -6.86 -13.91
N ASP A 619 -18.99 -7.07 -14.64
CA ASP A 619 -17.63 -6.88 -14.13
C ASP A 619 -17.40 -5.42 -13.67
N ASN A 620 -18.05 -4.45 -14.32
CA ASN A 620 -17.98 -3.04 -13.89
C ASN A 620 -18.63 -2.82 -12.51
N SER A 621 -19.70 -3.54 -12.22
CA SER A 621 -20.40 -3.50 -10.94
C SER A 621 -19.56 -4.08 -9.81
N VAL A 622 -18.85 -5.20 -10.07
CA VAL A 622 -17.89 -5.78 -9.12
C VAL A 622 -16.71 -4.85 -8.87
N HIS A 623 -16.16 -4.24 -9.93
CA HIS A 623 -15.08 -3.25 -9.79
C HIS A 623 -15.50 -2.00 -9.03
N ALA A 624 -16.68 -1.45 -9.32
CA ALA A 624 -17.22 -0.30 -8.61
C ALA A 624 -17.42 -0.61 -7.12
N LEU A 625 -17.90 -1.82 -6.80
CA LEU A 625 -18.10 -2.26 -5.43
C LEU A 625 -16.77 -2.51 -4.70
N ALA A 626 -15.77 -3.11 -5.35
CA ALA A 626 -14.42 -3.25 -4.84
C ALA A 626 -13.77 -1.89 -4.53
N LEU A 627 -13.90 -0.93 -5.46
CA LEU A 627 -13.39 0.44 -5.29
C LEU A 627 -14.09 1.17 -4.13
N LYS A 628 -15.42 1.06 -4.03
CA LYS A 628 -16.22 1.64 -2.94
C LYS A 628 -15.76 1.14 -1.56
N ASN A 629 -15.33 -0.12 -1.49
CA ASN A 629 -14.98 -0.79 -0.23
C ASN A 629 -13.48 -0.77 0.09
N ASP A 630 -12.65 -0.23 -0.81
CA ASP A 630 -11.19 -0.27 -0.72
C ASP A 630 -10.69 -1.71 -0.45
N ALA A 631 -11.23 -2.65 -1.24
CA ALA A 631 -10.99 -4.08 -1.11
C ALA A 631 -10.92 -4.70 -2.51
N TYR A 632 -9.76 -5.23 -2.86
CA TYR A 632 -9.42 -5.64 -4.22
C TYR A 632 -9.22 -7.15 -4.28
N PRO A 633 -10.22 -7.92 -4.75
CA PRO A 633 -10.08 -9.36 -4.87
C PRO A 633 -9.08 -9.74 -5.95
N THR A 634 -8.34 -10.83 -5.73
CA THR A 634 -7.42 -11.38 -6.73
C THR A 634 -8.19 -12.14 -7.82
N TYR A 635 -9.30 -12.77 -7.44
CA TYR A 635 -10.21 -13.51 -8.30
C TYR A 635 -11.66 -13.25 -7.90
N VAL A 636 -12.59 -13.40 -8.85
CA VAL A 636 -14.02 -13.26 -8.63
C VAL A 636 -14.68 -14.56 -9.08
N LEU A 637 -15.53 -15.12 -8.21
CA LEU A 637 -16.24 -16.38 -8.46
C LEU A 637 -17.74 -16.17 -8.17
N PRO A 638 -18.63 -16.72 -8.99
CA PRO A 638 -20.06 -16.64 -8.74
C PRO A 638 -20.49 -17.45 -7.50
N SER A 639 -19.84 -18.58 -7.28
CA SER A 639 -20.10 -19.50 -6.17
C SER A 639 -18.87 -20.36 -5.88
N PHE A 640 -18.83 -20.96 -4.69
CA PHE A 640 -17.81 -21.93 -4.33
C PHE A 640 -18.15 -23.31 -4.89
N THR A 641 -17.92 -23.50 -6.18
CA THR A 641 -18.27 -24.70 -6.96
C THR A 641 -17.08 -25.14 -7.81
N TRP A 642 -16.81 -26.44 -7.88
CA TRP A 642 -15.66 -27.02 -8.61
C TRP A 642 -15.71 -26.77 -10.12
#